data_AF-A0A1J5HFP4-F1
#
_entry.id   AF-A0A1J5HFP4-F1
#
_cell.length_a   1.000
_cell.length_b   1.000
_cell.length_c   1.000
_cell.angle_alpha   90.00
_cell.angle_beta   90.00
_cell.angle_gamma   90.00
#
_symmetry.space_group_name_H-M   'P 1'
#
loop_
_entity.id
_entity.type
_entity.pdbx_description
1 polymer ?
#
loop_
_entity_poly.entity_id
_entity_poly.type
_entity_poly.pdbx_seq_one_letter_code
_entity_poly.pdbx_strand_id
1 'polypeptide(L)'
;MYNYFFWHYTDGTREYLEIWRNYLRFFWRFFSVKLLLKTLFWPWRRDVTRHGRGFDPQEFLQVAAFNLISRFMGALVKLVTVAFCFLTELLIFILGLIFFGVWLLLPVVVLAFLLLGVRSLFVSSFFSALICFVLSGLLFWLPGLFYSISQKKFPSELSLAEMMKGGWFNLVWVRVGVDPERGRTVNSDELPNLLKEKDITEDEFNHVVSWVARQYEEKERKKRFWREENLLAKRGIGQDWIYGYSVHLDEVSKELNFIRGKEYHLIGREKEAEAIERVLARSEENNVLIVGEPGVGKKTIIKKFAKLIYDGHALPALSYKRALELDMGALMAGSANVSEMEARLRMVLDEATMAGNIILVIDNFNNYVGSQTGVGKIDISGALMPYLASRHIQVIGITTYDGLHKKIEAVPGLLKYFEKVEIKELEDDKMLLVLEDVVSSMEQRTAIRVTYRALKEIISKSGQYFADIAMPERAVDLLDEAFIYAASKTADKIIESRHVDVIISQKTEIPVGEVAMAEREKLSRLEDILHQRVINQEEAVKSIASAMRRSRMGVAEKKRPIGSFLFMGPTGVGKTETAKALAEAYFGKEERMIRLDMSEYQNLYDINRLIGSSEEEPGSLSTAVRETPFSLVLFDEIEKAHPNILNLFLQVLDEGWLTDFAGRKVSFRNTIIIATSNAGAELIREMVGQGLNLTAEKERLLDFLQSNNIFKPEFMNRFDRVTIFHPLSKEHLMKIAGLMLGGLNKRLAEQKIAVVITEPLLEKVVELGYDPQYGARPMRRVIQDKIEDLISRKILDGSLQKGQSIEIKPEEI
;
A
#
# COMPACT_ATOMS: atom_id res chain seq x y z
N MET A 1 25.94 48.85 -1.56
CA MET A 1 25.22 49.88 -0.78
C MET A 1 24.12 50.57 -1.60
N TYR A 2 24.37 50.98 -2.86
CA TYR A 2 23.36 51.55 -3.76
C TYR A 2 22.09 50.68 -3.93
N ASN A 3 22.27 49.38 -4.18
CA ASN A 3 21.15 48.43 -4.35
C ASN A 3 20.28 48.29 -3.08
N TYR A 4 20.84 48.47 -1.88
CA TYR A 4 20.09 48.36 -0.64
C TYR A 4 19.16 49.57 -0.45
N PHE A 5 19.66 50.80 -0.64
CA PHE A 5 18.83 51.99 -0.48
C PHE A 5 17.72 52.06 -1.53
N PHE A 6 18.04 51.70 -2.78
CA PHE A 6 17.03 51.60 -3.84
C PHE A 6 15.94 50.60 -3.45
N TRP A 7 16.31 49.37 -3.06
CA TRP A 7 15.34 48.36 -2.60
C TRP A 7 14.55 48.83 -1.36
N HIS A 8 15.21 49.42 -0.36
CA HIS A 8 14.60 49.82 0.92
C HIS A 8 13.42 50.78 0.71
N TYR A 9 13.61 51.76 -0.18
CA TYR A 9 12.59 52.76 -0.50
C TYR A 9 11.62 52.33 -1.63
N THR A 10 11.86 51.19 -2.29
CA THR A 10 10.98 50.65 -3.34
C THR A 10 10.37 49.31 -2.90
N ASP A 11 10.97 48.19 -3.30
CA ASP A 11 10.47 46.84 -3.06
C ASP A 11 10.32 46.51 -1.58
N GLY A 12 11.29 46.87 -0.73
CA GLY A 12 11.22 46.64 0.72
C GLY A 12 10.07 47.39 1.38
N THR A 13 9.83 48.64 0.95
CA THR A 13 8.67 49.43 1.39
C THR A 13 7.35 48.82 0.91
N ARG A 14 7.29 48.34 -0.34
CA ARG A 14 6.12 47.64 -0.88
C ARG A 14 5.82 46.35 -0.11
N GLU A 15 6.83 45.53 0.16
CA GLU A 15 6.70 44.30 0.94
C GLU A 15 6.23 44.58 2.37
N TYR A 16 6.78 45.62 3.01
CA TYR A 16 6.31 46.05 4.33
C TYR A 16 4.82 46.40 4.33
N LEU A 17 4.37 47.23 3.37
CA LEU A 17 2.96 47.62 3.25
C LEU A 17 2.07 46.41 2.97
N GLU A 18 2.54 45.45 2.19
CA GLU A 18 1.84 44.19 1.94
C GLU A 18 1.70 43.35 3.23
N ILE A 19 2.76 43.20 4.01
CA ILE A 19 2.72 42.51 5.31
C ILE A 19 1.69 43.17 6.23
N TRP A 20 1.76 44.50 6.34
CA TRP A 20 0.85 45.25 7.19
C TRP A 20 -0.61 45.09 6.76
N ARG A 21 -0.89 45.19 5.45
CA ARG A 21 -2.20 44.91 4.86
C ARG A 21 -2.69 43.49 5.16
N ASN A 22 -1.81 42.49 5.05
CA ASN A 22 -2.17 41.09 5.29
C ASN A 22 -2.59 40.88 6.76
N TYR A 23 -1.91 41.52 7.71
CA TYR A 23 -2.32 41.49 9.12
C TYR A 23 -3.68 42.14 9.36
N LEU A 24 -3.94 43.32 8.78
CA LEU A 24 -5.24 43.98 8.92
C LEU A 24 -6.39 43.09 8.40
N ARG A 25 -6.21 42.46 7.23
CA ARG A 25 -7.18 41.49 6.68
C ARG A 25 -7.32 40.23 7.54
N PHE A 26 -6.21 39.72 8.05
CA PHE A 26 -6.17 38.51 8.87
C PHE A 26 -7.08 38.64 10.08
N PHE A 27 -7.03 39.74 10.83
CA PHE A 27 -7.80 39.88 12.06
C PHE A 27 -9.31 39.91 11.83
N TRP A 28 -9.78 40.54 10.75
CA TRP A 28 -11.20 40.50 10.36
C TRP A 28 -11.73 39.08 10.13
N ARG A 29 -10.93 38.23 9.47
CA ARG A 29 -11.25 36.81 9.28
C ARG A 29 -11.08 36.03 10.57
N PHE A 30 -9.99 36.26 11.30
CA PHE A 30 -9.65 35.54 12.52
C PHE A 30 -10.69 35.75 13.61
N PHE A 31 -11.32 36.92 13.72
CA PHE A 31 -12.45 37.14 14.62
C PHE A 31 -13.81 36.84 13.99
N SER A 32 -13.84 36.32 12.76
CA SER A 32 -15.05 35.93 12.03
C SER A 32 -16.11 37.05 11.98
N VAL A 33 -15.68 38.31 11.90
CA VAL A 33 -16.53 39.49 12.14
C VAL A 33 -17.79 39.47 11.28
N LYS A 34 -17.64 39.19 9.97
CA LYS A 34 -18.78 39.10 9.03
C LYS A 34 -19.82 38.05 9.45
N LEU A 35 -19.38 36.90 9.97
CA LEU A 35 -20.24 35.82 10.43
C LEU A 35 -20.94 36.20 11.74
N LEU A 36 -20.21 36.76 12.70
CA LEU A 36 -20.74 37.15 14.00
C LEU A 36 -21.77 38.28 13.88
N LEU A 37 -21.54 39.26 12.99
CA LEU A 37 -22.50 40.32 12.70
C LEU A 37 -23.76 39.78 12.02
N LYS A 38 -23.61 38.91 11.00
CA LYS A 38 -24.77 38.30 10.31
C LYS A 38 -25.63 37.46 11.26
N THR A 39 -25.02 36.83 12.25
CA THR A 39 -25.68 35.93 13.21
C THR A 39 -25.88 36.57 14.58
N LEU A 40 -25.82 37.90 14.69
CA LEU A 40 -25.74 38.59 15.97
C LEU A 40 -26.85 38.19 16.95
N PHE A 41 -28.10 38.18 16.48
CA PHE A 41 -29.28 37.82 17.28
C PHE A 41 -29.67 36.33 17.18
N TRP A 42 -28.80 35.49 16.61
CA TRP A 42 -29.04 34.05 16.64
C TRP A 42 -28.85 33.53 18.07
N PRO A 43 -29.68 32.55 18.49
CA PRO A 43 -29.53 31.91 19.80
C PRO A 43 -28.10 31.43 20.03
N TRP A 44 -27.62 31.55 21.27
CA TRP A 44 -26.33 31.03 21.65
C TRP A 44 -26.29 29.53 21.37
N ARG A 45 -25.34 29.06 20.56
CA ARG A 45 -25.18 27.63 20.25
C ARG A 45 -26.47 26.95 19.80
N ARG A 46 -27.34 27.65 19.06
CA ARG A 46 -28.68 27.16 18.65
C ARG A 46 -29.52 26.59 19.81
N ASP A 47 -29.23 27.00 21.04
CA ASP A 47 -29.91 26.53 22.23
C ASP A 47 -31.27 27.23 22.32
N VAL A 48 -32.31 26.47 21.98
CA VAL A 48 -33.68 26.94 21.80
C VAL A 48 -34.62 25.91 22.39
N THR A 49 -35.47 26.34 23.30
CA THR A 49 -36.58 25.51 23.80
C THR A 49 -37.77 25.64 22.87
N ARG A 50 -38.46 24.52 22.59
CA ARG A 50 -39.67 24.49 21.77
C ARG A 50 -40.87 24.21 22.66
N HIS A 51 -41.97 24.90 22.40
CA HIS A 51 -43.23 24.67 23.10
C HIS A 51 -43.85 23.33 22.66
N GLY A 52 -44.42 22.58 23.61
CA GLY A 52 -45.12 21.33 23.35
C GLY A 52 -46.40 21.51 22.52
N ARG A 53 -47.09 20.39 22.24
CA ARG A 53 -48.44 20.43 21.65
C ARG A 53 -49.46 20.78 22.74
N GLY A 54 -50.04 21.97 22.66
CA GLY A 54 -51.02 22.50 23.63
C GLY A 54 -50.87 24.03 23.75
N PHE A 55 -51.77 24.70 24.47
CA PHE A 55 -51.58 26.09 24.87
C PHE A 55 -51.50 26.16 26.40
N ASP A 56 -50.27 26.20 26.91
CA ASP A 56 -49.98 26.50 28.31
C ASP A 56 -49.29 27.89 28.36
N PRO A 57 -49.96 28.93 28.87
CA PRO A 57 -49.40 30.28 28.97
C PRO A 57 -48.09 30.36 29.77
N GLN A 58 -47.94 29.53 30.81
CA GLN A 58 -46.76 29.52 31.66
C GLN A 58 -45.57 28.91 30.92
N GLU A 59 -45.77 27.76 30.28
CA GLU A 59 -44.75 27.11 29.45
C GLU A 59 -44.37 28.00 28.26
N PHE A 60 -45.34 28.65 27.60
CA PHE A 60 -45.09 29.62 26.53
C PHE A 60 -44.20 30.77 27.00
N LEU A 61 -44.49 31.38 28.15
CA LEU A 61 -43.68 32.46 28.72
C LEU A 61 -42.28 31.98 29.10
N GLN A 62 -42.14 30.79 29.65
CA GLN A 62 -40.83 30.19 29.98
C GLN A 62 -39.99 29.96 28.72
N VAL A 63 -40.59 29.37 27.68
CA VAL A 63 -39.94 29.14 26.38
C VAL A 63 -39.53 30.47 25.73
N ALA A 64 -40.42 31.46 25.76
CA ALA A 64 -40.14 32.80 25.23
C ALA A 64 -38.99 33.47 25.99
N ALA A 65 -39.01 33.43 27.32
CA ALA A 65 -37.98 34.00 28.18
C ALA A 65 -36.61 33.33 27.96
N PHE A 66 -36.56 32.00 27.93
CA PHE A 66 -35.34 31.24 27.69
C PHE A 66 -34.73 31.59 26.32
N ASN A 67 -35.55 31.56 25.27
CA ASN A 67 -35.11 31.89 23.91
C ASN A 67 -34.62 33.34 23.79
N LEU A 68 -35.22 34.28 24.53
CA LEU A 68 -34.76 35.65 24.60
C LEU A 68 -33.40 35.77 25.30
N ILE A 69 -33.22 35.09 26.44
CA ILE A 69 -31.96 35.06 27.20
C ILE A 69 -30.84 34.46 26.34
N SER A 70 -31.09 33.33 25.68
CA SER A 70 -30.13 32.65 24.80
C SER A 70 -29.65 33.58 23.66
N ARG A 71 -30.58 34.32 23.03
CA ARG A 71 -30.22 35.30 21.98
C ARG A 71 -29.45 36.50 22.53
N PHE A 72 -29.83 37.00 23.70
CA PHE A 72 -29.16 38.12 24.36
C PHE A 72 -27.72 37.76 24.73
N MET A 73 -27.51 36.61 25.38
CA MET A 73 -26.19 36.10 25.72
C MET A 73 -25.33 35.92 24.46
N GLY A 74 -25.90 35.34 23.41
CA GLY A 74 -25.21 35.18 22.13
C GLY A 74 -24.81 36.52 21.49
N ALA A 75 -25.71 37.51 21.50
CA ALA A 75 -25.42 38.84 20.98
C ALA A 75 -24.32 39.55 21.78
N LEU A 76 -24.34 39.43 23.11
CA LEU A 76 -23.34 40.03 24.00
C LEU A 76 -21.93 39.49 23.70
N VAL A 77 -21.76 38.16 23.68
CA VAL A 77 -20.45 37.54 23.42
C VAL A 77 -19.93 37.90 22.02
N LYS A 78 -20.81 37.94 21.01
CA LYS A 78 -20.47 38.32 19.64
C LYS A 78 -20.05 39.79 19.55
N LEU A 79 -20.77 40.71 20.20
CA LEU A 79 -20.42 42.14 20.22
C LEU A 79 -19.10 42.41 20.92
N VAL A 80 -18.85 41.77 22.07
CA VAL A 80 -17.56 41.90 22.79
C VAL A 80 -16.41 41.43 21.91
N THR A 81 -16.59 40.31 21.20
CA THR A 81 -15.55 39.77 20.30
C THR A 81 -15.31 40.69 19.10
N VAL A 82 -16.36 41.24 18.49
CA VAL A 82 -16.26 42.20 17.39
C VAL A 82 -15.59 43.50 17.85
N ALA A 83 -15.95 44.03 19.03
CA ALA A 83 -15.33 45.22 19.60
C ALA A 83 -13.83 44.99 19.88
N PHE A 84 -13.47 43.83 20.43
CA PHE A 84 -12.07 43.45 20.63
C PHE A 84 -11.30 43.34 19.31
N CYS A 85 -11.92 42.84 18.24
CA CYS A 85 -11.34 42.86 16.90
C CYS A 85 -11.02 44.28 16.43
N PHE A 86 -11.97 45.22 16.53
CA PHE A 86 -11.74 46.63 16.16
C PHE A 86 -10.62 47.29 16.98
N LEU A 87 -10.56 47.01 18.29
CA LEU A 87 -9.47 47.51 19.15
C LEU A 87 -8.11 46.95 18.74
N THR A 88 -8.05 45.65 18.43
CA THR A 88 -6.84 44.97 17.95
C THR A 88 -6.39 45.52 16.59
N GLU A 89 -7.33 45.72 15.67
CA GLU A 89 -7.06 46.30 14.36
C GLU A 89 -6.53 47.74 14.46
N LEU A 90 -7.16 48.58 15.29
CA LEU A 90 -6.70 49.94 15.54
C LEU A 90 -5.27 49.96 16.10
N LEU A 91 -4.97 49.08 17.05
CA LEU A 91 -3.63 48.93 17.61
C LEU A 91 -2.60 48.55 16.53
N ILE A 92 -2.91 47.57 15.68
CA ILE A 92 -2.02 47.13 14.60
C ILE A 92 -1.86 48.21 13.53
N PHE A 93 -2.91 48.96 13.25
CA PHE A 93 -2.85 50.11 12.35
C PHE A 93 -1.91 51.19 12.89
N ILE A 94 -2.05 51.58 14.17
CA ILE A 94 -1.18 52.57 14.82
C ILE A 94 0.27 52.08 14.85
N LEU A 95 0.51 50.84 15.29
CA LEU A 95 1.85 50.25 15.33
C LEU A 95 2.47 50.18 13.94
N GLY A 96 1.70 49.80 12.92
CA GLY A 96 2.16 49.80 11.53
C GLY A 96 2.55 51.18 11.04
N LEU A 97 1.77 52.23 11.34
CA LEU A 97 2.16 53.61 11.01
C LEU A 97 3.46 54.04 11.70
N ILE A 98 3.63 53.71 12.98
CA ILE A 98 4.85 54.00 13.75
C ILE A 98 6.06 53.28 13.12
N PHE A 99 5.94 51.97 12.88
CA PHE A 99 7.00 51.16 12.28
C PHE A 99 7.32 51.62 10.86
N PHE A 100 6.33 52.04 10.08
CA PHE A 100 6.53 52.62 8.75
C PHE A 100 7.33 53.93 8.81
N GLY A 101 7.00 54.81 9.75
CA GLY A 101 7.77 56.03 9.99
C GLY A 101 9.23 55.73 10.38
N VAL A 102 9.43 54.77 11.29
CA VAL A 102 10.77 54.29 11.67
C VAL A 102 11.50 53.69 10.46
N TRP A 103 10.84 52.88 9.64
CA TRP A 103 11.39 52.26 8.44
C TRP A 103 11.92 53.30 7.45
N LEU A 104 11.14 54.34 7.14
CA LEU A 104 11.55 55.40 6.21
C LEU A 104 12.76 56.20 6.70
N LEU A 105 12.81 56.48 8.01
CA LEU A 105 13.89 57.25 8.64
C LEU A 105 15.14 56.41 8.91
N LEU A 106 15.04 55.08 8.87
CA LEU A 106 16.09 54.18 9.33
C LEU A 106 17.46 54.40 8.65
N PRO A 107 17.57 54.54 7.30
CA PRO A 107 18.83 54.92 6.65
C PRO A 107 19.48 56.19 7.22
N VAL A 108 18.66 57.21 7.50
CA VAL A 108 19.11 58.51 8.02
C VAL A 108 19.56 58.38 9.48
N VAL A 109 18.80 57.62 10.28
CA VAL A 109 19.12 57.35 11.69
C VAL A 109 20.42 56.55 11.81
N VAL A 110 20.60 55.51 11.00
CA VAL A 110 21.85 54.71 10.96
C VAL A 110 23.03 55.61 10.59
N LEU A 111 22.88 56.48 9.58
CA LEU A 111 23.91 57.44 9.19
C LEU A 111 24.24 58.43 10.32
N ALA A 112 23.22 58.95 11.02
CA ALA A 112 23.40 59.85 12.15
C ALA A 112 24.19 59.18 13.29
N PHE A 113 23.86 57.94 13.65
CA PHE A 113 24.61 57.18 14.67
C PHE A 113 26.05 56.87 14.24
N LEU A 114 26.29 56.58 12.96
CA LEU A 114 27.65 56.42 12.43
C LEU A 114 28.45 57.72 12.55
N LEU A 115 27.87 58.87 12.17
CA LEU A 115 28.52 60.18 12.28
C LEU A 115 28.77 60.59 13.74
N LEU A 116 27.82 60.32 14.64
CA LEU A 116 27.97 60.53 16.08
C LEU A 116 29.07 59.62 16.66
N GLY A 117 29.13 58.36 16.24
CA GLY A 117 30.20 57.43 16.63
C GLY A 117 31.57 57.93 16.21
N VAL A 118 31.72 58.39 14.96
CA VAL A 118 32.95 59.01 14.45
C VAL A 118 33.30 60.25 15.26
N ARG A 119 32.36 61.17 15.48
CA ARG A 119 32.59 62.37 16.31
C ARG A 119 33.01 61.99 17.74
N SER A 120 32.39 60.97 18.32
CA SER A 120 32.66 60.53 19.68
C SER A 120 34.07 59.96 19.87
N LEU A 121 34.67 59.39 18.82
CA LEU A 121 36.09 58.98 18.83
C LEU A 121 37.03 60.17 19.02
N PHE A 122 36.67 61.35 18.50
CA PHE A 122 37.50 62.55 18.56
C PHE A 122 37.18 63.47 19.74
N VAL A 123 35.94 63.46 20.25
CA VAL A 123 35.44 64.50 21.18
C VAL A 123 35.09 63.96 22.57
N SER A 124 34.87 62.65 22.73
CA SER A 124 34.33 62.08 23.98
C SER A 124 35.15 60.87 24.45
N SER A 125 34.58 59.67 24.41
CA SER A 125 35.27 58.45 24.83
C SER A 125 35.09 57.31 23.82
N PHE A 126 36.08 56.41 23.77
CA PHE A 126 36.00 55.19 22.97
C PHE A 126 34.73 54.39 23.25
N PHE A 127 34.29 54.33 24.52
CA PHE A 127 33.09 53.60 24.92
C PHE A 127 31.80 54.19 24.32
N SER A 128 31.68 55.52 24.29
CA SER A 128 30.53 56.19 23.66
C SER A 128 30.49 56.01 22.14
N ALA A 129 31.65 56.01 21.49
CA ALA A 129 31.77 55.68 20.08
C ALA A 129 31.36 54.22 19.80
N LEU A 130 31.84 53.28 20.63
CA LEU A 130 31.49 51.86 20.54
C LEU A 130 29.97 51.65 20.65
N ILE A 131 29.30 52.31 21.60
CA ILE A 131 27.83 52.25 21.73
C ILE A 131 27.14 52.73 20.44
N CYS A 132 27.56 53.86 19.88
CA CYS A 132 26.98 54.39 18.65
C CYS A 132 27.17 53.44 17.46
N PHE A 133 28.35 52.83 17.32
CA PHE A 133 28.62 51.84 16.28
C PHE A 133 27.80 50.55 16.48
N VAL A 134 27.70 50.04 17.71
CA VAL A 134 26.87 48.87 18.02
C VAL A 134 25.39 49.15 17.72
N LEU A 135 24.86 50.31 18.13
CA LEU A 135 23.48 50.72 17.83
C LEU A 135 23.24 50.87 16.33
N SER A 136 24.18 51.48 15.59
CA SER A 136 24.09 51.58 14.13
C SER A 136 24.10 50.20 13.45
N GLY A 137 24.92 49.27 13.96
CA GLY A 137 24.98 47.89 13.49
C GLY A 137 23.67 47.13 13.75
N LEU A 138 23.09 47.26 14.95
CA LEU A 138 21.82 46.65 15.31
C LEU A 138 20.65 47.21 14.47
N LEU A 139 20.60 48.52 14.28
CA LEU A 139 19.56 49.18 13.47
C LEU A 139 19.66 48.79 11.98
N PHE A 140 20.86 48.53 11.48
CA PHE A 140 21.07 48.05 10.11
C PHE A 140 20.82 46.54 9.96
N TRP A 141 20.98 45.75 11.03
CA TRP A 141 20.91 44.30 10.99
C TRP A 141 19.52 43.76 10.63
N LEU A 142 18.46 44.26 11.27
CA LEU A 142 17.08 43.76 11.06
C LEU A 142 16.56 43.92 9.61
N PRO A 143 16.63 45.12 8.99
CA PRO A 143 16.22 45.26 7.59
C PRO A 143 17.26 44.73 6.60
N GLY A 144 18.55 44.64 6.98
CA GLY A 144 19.53 43.87 6.21
C GLY A 144 19.17 42.37 6.12
N LEU A 145 18.62 41.82 7.21
CA LEU A 145 18.10 40.44 7.24
C LEU A 145 16.82 40.31 6.39
N PHE A 146 15.91 41.29 6.44
CA PHE A 146 14.74 41.33 5.58
C PHE A 146 15.11 41.45 4.09
N TYR A 147 16.09 42.31 3.76
CA TYR A 147 16.68 42.41 2.42
C TYR A 147 17.21 41.06 1.94
N SER A 148 18.00 40.39 2.77
CA SER A 148 18.53 39.05 2.46
C SER A 148 17.41 38.03 2.21
N ILE A 149 16.32 38.05 2.99
CA ILE A 149 15.17 37.14 2.79
C ILE A 149 14.39 37.49 1.50
N SER A 150 14.19 38.77 1.20
CA SER A 150 13.46 39.24 0.00
C SER A 150 14.21 38.90 -1.29
N GLN A 151 15.55 39.01 -1.28
CA GLN A 151 16.41 38.76 -2.43
C GLN A 151 16.71 37.28 -2.68
N LYS A 152 16.27 36.37 -1.78
CA LYS A 152 16.37 34.93 -2.02
C LYS A 152 15.43 34.53 -3.15
N LYS A 153 16.02 34.32 -4.33
CA LYS A 153 15.36 33.68 -5.47
C LYS A 153 14.90 32.28 -5.11
N PHE A 154 13.70 31.94 -5.55
CA PHE A 154 13.21 30.56 -5.46
C PHE A 154 13.90 29.69 -6.53
N PRO A 155 14.10 28.39 -6.29
CA PRO A 155 14.54 27.45 -7.32
C PRO A 155 13.87 27.66 -8.68
N SER A 156 12.54 27.81 -8.73
CA SER A 156 11.78 28.09 -9.96
C SER A 156 12.25 29.30 -10.79
N GLU A 157 13.03 30.22 -10.22
CA GLU A 157 13.56 31.42 -10.86
C GLU A 157 15.04 31.30 -11.28
N LEU A 158 15.67 30.14 -11.01
CA LEU A 158 17.09 29.88 -11.24
C LEU A 158 17.29 28.93 -12.43
N SER A 159 18.38 29.14 -13.17
CA SER A 159 18.87 28.13 -14.13
C SER A 159 19.43 26.90 -13.39
N LEU A 160 19.46 25.74 -14.06
CA LEU A 160 20.01 24.51 -13.46
C LEU A 160 21.44 24.70 -12.93
N ALA A 161 22.30 25.41 -13.68
CA ALA A 161 23.66 25.71 -13.26
C ALA A 161 23.75 26.59 -12.00
N GLU A 162 22.78 27.49 -11.80
CA GLU A 162 22.66 28.27 -10.56
C GLU A 162 22.09 27.42 -9.41
N MET A 163 21.12 26.55 -9.70
CA MET A 163 20.56 25.62 -8.71
C MET A 163 21.63 24.67 -8.17
N MET A 164 22.49 24.10 -9.02
CA MET A 164 23.56 23.18 -8.65
C MET A 164 24.54 23.76 -7.62
N LYS A 165 24.69 25.08 -7.58
CA LYS A 165 25.53 25.79 -6.59
C LYS A 165 24.85 25.94 -5.22
N GLY A 166 23.55 25.72 -5.14
CA GLY A 166 22.76 25.87 -3.91
C GLY A 166 22.97 24.72 -2.92
N GLY A 167 23.09 25.04 -1.62
CA GLY A 167 23.29 24.03 -0.57
C GLY A 167 22.14 23.01 -0.44
N TRP A 168 20.94 23.35 -0.89
CA TRP A 168 19.79 22.43 -0.95
C TRP A 168 19.96 21.35 -2.04
N PHE A 169 20.74 21.64 -3.09
CA PHE A 169 20.98 20.74 -4.22
C PHE A 169 21.81 19.51 -3.81
N ASN A 170 22.49 19.55 -2.66
CA ASN A 170 23.11 18.35 -2.09
C ASN A 170 22.12 17.20 -1.90
N LEU A 171 20.84 17.52 -1.62
CA LEU A 171 19.82 16.49 -1.52
C LEU A 171 19.49 15.88 -2.88
N VAL A 172 19.54 16.65 -3.98
CA VAL A 172 19.39 16.11 -5.34
C VAL A 172 20.48 15.06 -5.59
N TRP A 173 21.74 15.37 -5.27
CA TRP A 173 22.84 14.40 -5.40
C TRP A 173 22.59 13.11 -4.62
N VAL A 174 22.17 13.21 -3.35
CA VAL A 174 21.81 12.04 -2.54
C VAL A 174 20.67 11.24 -3.19
N ARG A 175 19.63 11.90 -3.71
CA ARG A 175 18.49 11.24 -4.36
C ARG A 175 18.90 10.45 -5.60
N VAL A 176 19.87 10.94 -6.35
CA VAL A 176 20.39 10.27 -7.56
C VAL A 176 21.52 9.27 -7.25
N GLY A 177 21.83 9.04 -5.97
CA GLY A 177 22.85 8.08 -5.56
C GLY A 177 24.29 8.57 -5.80
N VAL A 178 24.49 9.88 -5.81
CA VAL A 178 25.80 10.55 -5.97
C VAL A 178 26.19 11.20 -4.65
N ASP A 179 27.45 11.01 -4.23
CA ASP A 179 27.98 11.71 -3.06
C ASP A 179 27.94 13.24 -3.28
N PRO A 180 27.42 14.04 -2.33
CA PRO A 180 27.30 15.49 -2.50
C PRO A 180 28.62 16.22 -2.80
N GLU A 181 29.76 15.73 -2.31
CA GLU A 181 31.06 16.35 -2.58
C GLU A 181 31.46 16.13 -4.04
N ARG A 182 31.30 14.91 -4.55
CA ARG A 182 31.50 14.59 -5.97
C ARG A 182 30.52 15.38 -6.85
N GLY A 183 29.24 15.46 -6.45
CA GLY A 183 28.21 16.17 -7.22
C GLY A 183 28.52 17.66 -7.41
N ARG A 184 29.13 18.32 -6.42
CA ARG A 184 29.48 19.76 -6.51
C ARG A 184 30.59 20.08 -7.51
N THR A 185 31.41 19.10 -7.90
CA THR A 185 32.49 19.31 -8.87
C THR A 185 32.04 19.07 -10.32
N VAL A 186 30.84 18.54 -10.53
CA VAL A 186 30.31 18.16 -11.84
C VAL A 186 29.89 19.42 -12.61
N ASN A 187 30.46 19.59 -13.80
CA ASN A 187 30.04 20.62 -14.75
C ASN A 187 28.96 20.11 -15.71
N SER A 188 28.34 21.01 -16.48
CA SER A 188 27.26 20.68 -17.44
C SER A 188 27.65 19.56 -18.41
N ASP A 189 28.91 19.53 -18.84
CA ASP A 189 29.39 18.60 -19.87
C ASP A 189 29.63 17.18 -19.32
N GLU A 190 29.87 17.05 -18.01
CA GLU A 190 30.11 15.76 -17.34
C GLU A 190 28.81 15.13 -16.81
N LEU A 191 27.77 15.93 -16.63
CA LEU A 191 26.49 15.50 -16.07
C LEU A 191 25.88 14.31 -16.83
N PRO A 192 25.80 14.28 -18.18
CA PRO A 192 25.21 13.14 -18.90
C PRO A 192 25.93 11.81 -18.63
N ASN A 193 27.27 11.84 -18.51
CA ASN A 193 28.07 10.65 -18.23
C ASN A 193 27.83 10.13 -16.81
N LEU A 194 27.74 11.04 -15.84
CA LEU A 194 27.43 10.69 -14.45
C LEU A 194 26.01 10.11 -14.31
N LEU A 195 25.03 10.70 -14.99
CA LEU A 195 23.65 10.19 -15.00
C LEU A 195 23.58 8.79 -15.60
N LYS A 196 24.33 8.54 -16.68
CA LYS A 196 24.45 7.21 -17.29
C LYS A 196 25.12 6.19 -16.34
N GLU A 197 26.16 6.58 -15.59
CA GLU A 197 26.78 5.72 -14.56
C GLU A 197 25.77 5.28 -13.49
N LYS A 198 24.85 6.16 -13.14
CA LYS A 198 23.79 5.89 -12.15
C LYS A 198 22.51 5.31 -12.75
N ASP A 199 22.49 5.11 -14.07
CA ASP A 199 21.35 4.62 -14.85
C ASP A 199 20.08 5.46 -14.59
N ILE A 200 20.26 6.78 -14.59
CA ILE A 200 19.22 7.79 -14.45
C ILE A 200 19.13 8.55 -15.77
N THR A 201 17.93 8.70 -16.29
CA THR A 201 17.68 9.51 -17.49
C THR A 201 17.68 11.00 -17.17
N GLU A 202 17.86 11.85 -18.19
CA GLU A 202 17.84 13.31 -18.00
C GLU A 202 16.46 13.80 -17.50
N ASP A 203 15.37 13.21 -18.00
CA ASP A 203 14.01 13.52 -17.56
C ASP A 203 13.80 13.16 -16.07
N GLU A 204 14.32 12.02 -15.64
CA GLU A 204 14.28 11.61 -14.23
C GLU A 204 15.13 12.53 -13.35
N PHE A 205 16.30 12.94 -13.81
CA PHE A 205 17.13 13.90 -13.10
C PHE A 205 16.39 15.23 -12.91
N ASN A 206 15.80 15.77 -13.98
CA ASN A 206 15.00 16.98 -13.94
C ASN A 206 13.78 16.82 -13.03
N HIS A 207 13.14 15.65 -13.02
CA HIS A 207 12.06 15.34 -12.09
C HIS A 207 12.54 15.39 -10.64
N VAL A 208 13.67 14.76 -10.30
CA VAL A 208 14.26 14.81 -8.95
C VAL A 208 14.64 16.24 -8.55
N VAL A 209 15.22 17.03 -9.45
CA VAL A 209 15.50 18.45 -9.22
C VAL A 209 14.21 19.18 -8.87
N SER A 210 13.14 18.97 -9.65
CA SER A 210 11.84 19.61 -9.42
C SER A 210 11.22 19.17 -8.09
N TRP A 211 11.35 17.89 -7.70
CA TRP A 211 10.85 17.36 -6.44
C TRP A 211 11.54 18.03 -5.24
N VAL A 212 12.87 18.04 -5.23
CA VAL A 212 13.64 18.66 -4.14
C VAL A 212 13.43 20.17 -4.11
N ALA A 213 13.35 20.82 -5.29
CA ALA A 213 13.04 22.23 -5.41
C ALA A 213 11.67 22.57 -4.80
N ARG A 214 10.62 21.82 -5.13
CA ARG A 214 9.27 21.97 -4.55
C ARG A 214 9.30 21.88 -3.02
N GLN A 215 9.98 20.87 -2.47
CA GLN A 215 10.11 20.72 -1.01
C GLN A 215 10.84 21.91 -0.35
N TYR A 216 11.90 22.41 -1.00
CA TYR A 216 12.66 23.55 -0.50
C TYR A 216 11.80 24.83 -0.53
N GLU A 217 11.12 25.08 -1.65
CA GLU A 217 10.21 26.20 -1.82
C GLU A 217 9.09 26.20 -0.79
N GLU A 218 8.44 25.06 -0.58
CA GLU A 218 7.36 24.92 0.40
C GLU A 218 7.83 25.25 1.82
N LYS A 219 9.02 24.77 2.21
CA LYS A 219 9.64 25.10 3.50
C LYS A 219 9.95 26.59 3.63
N GLU A 220 10.52 27.21 2.59
CA GLU A 220 10.81 28.65 2.61
C GLU A 220 9.53 29.50 2.61
N ARG A 221 8.46 29.05 1.92
CA ARG A 221 7.14 29.69 1.97
C ARG A 221 6.50 29.61 3.36
N LYS A 222 6.55 28.44 4.02
CA LYS A 222 6.02 28.26 5.39
C LYS A 222 6.75 29.09 6.43
N LYS A 223 8.07 29.33 6.28
CA LYS A 223 8.84 30.23 7.17
C LYS A 223 8.36 31.68 7.13
N ARG A 224 7.80 32.12 6.00
CA ARG A 224 7.26 33.48 5.83
C ARG A 224 5.84 33.54 6.41
N PHE A 225 5.73 33.41 7.74
CA PHE A 225 4.44 33.32 8.46
C PHE A 225 3.51 34.53 8.25
N TRP A 226 4.05 35.67 7.82
CA TRP A 226 3.33 36.90 7.51
C TRP A 226 2.66 36.93 6.12
N ARG A 227 2.87 35.90 5.29
CA ARG A 227 2.15 35.76 4.03
C ARG A 227 0.66 35.52 4.30
N GLU A 228 -0.18 36.10 3.43
CA GLU A 228 -1.63 35.98 3.52
C GLU A 228 -2.06 34.51 3.63
N GLU A 229 -1.56 33.63 2.76
CA GLU A 229 -1.82 32.18 2.77
C GLU A 229 -1.60 31.53 4.16
N ASN A 230 -0.48 31.82 4.82
CA ASN A 230 -0.11 31.24 6.12
C ASN A 230 -0.92 31.84 7.28
N LEU A 231 -1.26 33.13 7.20
CA LEU A 231 -2.11 33.79 8.18
C LEU A 231 -3.54 33.26 8.09
N LEU A 232 -4.06 33.14 6.86
CA LEU A 232 -5.39 32.66 6.57
C LEU A 232 -5.58 31.19 6.99
N ALA A 233 -4.54 30.36 6.98
CA ALA A 233 -4.62 28.96 7.45
C ALA A 233 -5.02 28.81 8.93
N LYS A 234 -4.99 29.88 9.74
CA LYS A 234 -5.41 29.82 11.14
C LYS A 234 -6.94 29.89 11.27
N ARG A 235 -7.50 28.99 12.09
CA ARG A 235 -8.94 28.99 12.44
C ARG A 235 -9.33 30.28 13.14
N GLY A 236 -10.50 30.80 12.78
CA GLY A 236 -11.04 31.98 13.43
C GLY A 236 -11.77 31.67 14.74
N ILE A 237 -11.72 32.62 15.66
CA ILE A 237 -12.51 32.67 16.89
C ILE A 237 -13.99 32.86 16.54
N GLY A 238 -14.86 32.20 17.30
CA GLY A 238 -16.31 32.38 17.25
C GLY A 238 -17.04 31.63 16.13
N GLN A 239 -16.32 30.89 15.27
CA GLN A 239 -16.91 30.13 14.16
C GLN A 239 -17.87 29.03 14.63
N ASP A 240 -17.63 28.47 15.82
CA ASP A 240 -18.43 27.36 16.36
C ASP A 240 -19.65 27.82 17.17
N TRP A 241 -19.70 29.10 17.57
CA TRP A 241 -20.72 29.61 18.49
C TRP A 241 -22.12 29.69 17.87
N ILE A 242 -22.21 29.57 16.54
CA ILE A 242 -23.46 29.59 15.78
C ILE A 242 -24.08 28.19 15.60
N TYR A 243 -23.38 27.15 16.07
CA TYR A 243 -23.77 25.76 15.93
C TYR A 243 -24.08 25.13 17.28
N GLY A 244 -24.92 24.10 17.27
CA GLY A 244 -25.34 23.39 18.47
C GLY A 244 -24.24 22.59 19.15
N TYR A 245 -24.53 22.15 20.36
CA TYR A 245 -23.68 21.21 21.10
C TYR A 245 -23.82 19.79 20.53
N SER A 246 -22.76 19.00 20.72
CA SER A 246 -22.64 17.62 20.26
C SER A 246 -22.01 16.73 21.33
N VAL A 247 -22.51 16.80 22.57
CA VAL A 247 -21.97 16.15 23.76
C VAL A 247 -21.88 14.63 23.59
N HIS A 248 -23.01 13.96 23.29
CA HIS A 248 -23.03 12.50 23.19
C HIS A 248 -22.32 12.03 21.91
N LEU A 249 -22.45 12.80 20.83
CA LEU A 249 -21.71 12.54 19.60
C LEU A 249 -20.20 12.61 19.78
N ASP A 250 -19.69 13.61 20.51
CA ASP A 250 -18.26 13.78 20.72
C ASP A 250 -17.67 12.64 21.60
N GLU A 251 -18.49 11.99 22.45
CA GLU A 251 -18.07 10.81 23.23
C GLU A 251 -17.90 9.54 22.37
N VAL A 252 -18.68 9.41 21.30
CA VAL A 252 -18.69 8.22 20.44
C VAL A 252 -18.15 8.50 19.03
N SER A 253 -17.45 9.61 18.83
CA SER A 253 -16.87 9.96 17.54
C SER A 253 -15.48 10.57 17.67
N LYS A 254 -14.76 10.59 16.55
CA LYS A 254 -13.41 11.17 16.43
C LYS A 254 -13.41 12.20 15.32
N GLU A 255 -12.91 13.40 15.63
CA GLU A 255 -12.81 14.46 14.62
C GLU A 255 -11.64 14.20 13.65
N LEU A 256 -11.93 14.18 12.35
CA LEU A 256 -10.96 13.80 11.30
C LEU A 256 -9.92 14.89 11.00
N ASN A 257 -10.12 16.10 11.52
CA ASN A 257 -9.22 17.26 11.33
C ASN A 257 -7.90 17.14 12.11
N PHE A 258 -7.82 16.25 13.10
CA PHE A 258 -6.70 16.20 14.05
C PHE A 258 -5.64 15.17 13.66
N ILE A 259 -4.67 15.58 12.85
CA ILE A 259 -3.36 14.91 12.80
C ILE A 259 -2.32 15.90 13.32
N ARG A 260 -1.88 15.72 14.57
CA ARG A 260 -0.63 16.35 15.03
C ARG A 260 0.51 15.87 14.12
N GLY A 261 1.04 16.77 13.28
CA GLY A 261 2.35 16.61 12.64
C GLY A 261 2.45 15.66 11.43
N LYS A 262 1.36 15.38 10.70
CA LYS A 262 1.41 14.69 9.39
C LYS A 262 0.50 15.44 8.40
N GLU A 263 1.08 16.39 7.67
CA GLU A 263 0.43 16.99 6.51
C GLU A 263 0.67 16.06 5.33
N TYR A 264 -0.34 15.31 4.93
CA TYR A 264 -0.31 14.59 3.67
C TYR A 264 -0.92 15.46 2.59
N HIS A 265 -0.21 15.61 1.48
CA HIS A 265 -0.77 16.17 0.28
C HIS A 265 -1.68 15.12 -0.37
N LEU A 266 -2.82 15.59 -0.86
CA LEU A 266 -3.67 14.75 -1.69
C LEU A 266 -3.11 14.86 -3.10
N ILE A 267 -2.67 13.73 -3.63
CA ILE A 267 -1.97 13.66 -4.91
C ILE A 267 -2.68 12.64 -5.78
N GLY A 268 -3.07 13.06 -6.99
CA GLY A 268 -3.68 12.19 -7.98
C GLY A 268 -5.11 11.76 -7.65
N ARG A 269 -5.75 12.46 -6.70
CA ARG A 269 -7.10 12.20 -6.16
C ARG A 269 -7.98 13.46 -6.14
N GLU A 270 -7.59 14.48 -6.90
CA GLU A 270 -8.21 15.80 -6.90
C GLU A 270 -9.66 15.70 -7.42
N LYS A 271 -9.89 14.91 -8.47
CA LYS A 271 -11.22 14.72 -9.06
C LYS A 271 -12.19 14.08 -8.08
N GLU A 272 -11.75 13.05 -7.35
CA GLU A 272 -12.55 12.35 -6.35
C GLU A 272 -12.87 13.27 -5.17
N ALA A 273 -11.90 14.08 -4.70
CA ALA A 273 -12.14 15.06 -3.65
C ALA A 273 -13.12 16.16 -4.07
N GLU A 274 -12.97 16.71 -5.29
CA GLU A 274 -13.90 17.69 -5.86
C GLU A 274 -15.31 17.11 -6.02
N ALA A 275 -15.43 15.82 -6.38
CA ALA A 275 -16.72 15.15 -6.48
C ALA A 275 -17.39 15.02 -5.10
N ILE A 276 -16.64 14.56 -4.08
CA ILE A 276 -17.12 14.49 -2.69
C ILE A 276 -17.59 15.86 -2.21
N GLU A 277 -16.77 16.89 -2.41
CA GLU A 277 -17.08 18.27 -2.03
C GLU A 277 -18.35 18.78 -2.70
N ARG A 278 -18.48 18.58 -4.01
CA ARG A 278 -19.64 19.01 -4.80
C ARG A 278 -20.93 18.36 -4.31
N VAL A 279 -20.90 17.06 -3.99
CA VAL A 279 -22.07 16.33 -3.49
C VAL A 279 -22.47 16.83 -2.11
N LEU A 280 -21.52 16.92 -1.18
CA LEU A 280 -21.81 17.35 0.19
C LEU A 280 -22.34 18.80 0.27
N ALA A 281 -21.98 19.64 -0.71
CA ALA A 281 -22.44 21.02 -0.83
C ALA A 281 -23.87 21.16 -1.39
N ARG A 282 -24.48 20.09 -1.91
CA ARG A 282 -25.86 20.12 -2.41
C ARG A 282 -26.85 20.42 -1.26
N SER A 283 -27.97 21.04 -1.61
CA SER A 283 -29.06 21.32 -0.66
C SER A 283 -29.93 20.10 -0.34
N GLU A 284 -29.94 19.10 -1.22
CA GLU A 284 -30.65 17.83 -1.12
C GLU A 284 -29.74 16.74 -1.70
N GLU A 285 -29.94 15.46 -1.32
CA GLU A 285 -29.11 14.33 -1.78
C GLU A 285 -27.61 14.58 -1.57
N ASN A 286 -27.26 15.02 -0.36
CA ASN A 286 -25.93 15.48 0.02
C ASN A 286 -25.16 14.45 0.84
N ASN A 287 -25.42 13.16 0.62
CA ASN A 287 -24.66 12.06 1.20
C ASN A 287 -23.77 11.40 0.14
N VAL A 288 -22.60 10.94 0.55
CA VAL A 288 -21.63 10.30 -0.34
C VAL A 288 -21.37 8.87 0.12
N LEU A 289 -21.39 7.93 -0.81
CA LEU A 289 -20.90 6.57 -0.58
C LEU A 289 -19.58 6.40 -1.33
N ILE A 290 -18.49 6.30 -0.59
CA ILE A 290 -17.14 6.09 -1.11
C ILE A 290 -16.90 4.59 -1.24
N VAL A 291 -16.63 4.14 -2.46
CA VAL A 291 -16.46 2.72 -2.82
C VAL A 291 -15.07 2.49 -3.38
N GLY A 292 -14.37 1.47 -2.90
CA GLY A 292 -13.04 1.11 -3.42
C GLY A 292 -12.41 -0.04 -2.63
N GLU A 293 -11.38 -0.67 -3.19
CA GLU A 293 -10.66 -1.74 -2.50
C GLU A 293 -10.06 -1.26 -1.16
N PRO A 294 -9.85 -2.15 -0.17
CA PRO A 294 -9.01 -1.85 0.99
C PRO A 294 -7.63 -1.34 0.53
N GLY A 295 -7.09 -0.32 1.20
CA GLY A 295 -5.76 0.21 0.89
C GLY A 295 -5.67 1.32 -0.16
N VAL A 296 -6.72 1.58 -0.95
CA VAL A 296 -6.67 2.62 -2.02
C VAL A 296 -6.62 4.07 -1.53
N GLY A 297 -6.66 4.30 -0.22
CA GLY A 297 -6.58 5.62 0.40
C GLY A 297 -7.91 6.35 0.62
N LYS A 298 -9.05 5.63 0.67
CA LYS A 298 -10.40 6.20 0.88
C LYS A 298 -10.45 7.20 2.05
N LYS A 299 -9.91 6.80 3.21
CA LYS A 299 -9.86 7.60 4.43
C LYS A 299 -8.94 8.81 4.32
N THR A 300 -7.87 8.71 3.53
CA THR A 300 -6.94 9.82 3.28
C THR A 300 -7.62 10.97 2.55
N ILE A 301 -8.50 10.65 1.58
CA ILE A 301 -9.29 11.68 0.88
C ILE A 301 -10.21 12.42 1.84
N ILE A 302 -10.93 11.69 2.70
CA ILE A 302 -11.86 12.29 3.67
C ILE A 302 -11.10 13.15 4.69
N LYS A 303 -9.95 12.67 5.19
CA LYS A 303 -9.09 13.46 6.10
C LYS A 303 -8.58 14.74 5.44
N LYS A 304 -8.18 14.69 4.16
CA LYS A 304 -7.79 15.90 3.43
C LYS A 304 -8.97 16.84 3.28
N PHE A 305 -10.12 16.33 2.88
CA PHE A 305 -11.34 17.12 2.72
C PHE A 305 -11.75 17.79 4.04
N ALA A 306 -11.70 17.05 5.16
CA ALA A 306 -11.92 17.58 6.50
C ALA A 306 -10.95 18.74 6.80
N LYS A 307 -9.66 18.57 6.49
CA LYS A 307 -8.66 19.64 6.59
C LYS A 307 -8.98 20.85 5.68
N LEU A 308 -9.46 20.66 4.45
CA LEU A 308 -9.88 21.75 3.56
C LEU A 308 -11.06 22.54 4.14
N ILE A 309 -12.01 21.86 4.79
CA ILE A 309 -13.10 22.53 5.53
C ILE A 309 -12.53 23.33 6.70
N TYR A 310 -11.63 22.72 7.48
CA TYR A 310 -11.01 23.34 8.65
C TYR A 310 -10.19 24.59 8.29
N ASP A 311 -9.38 24.52 7.23
CA ASP A 311 -8.55 25.62 6.74
C ASP A 311 -9.38 26.71 6.02
N GLY A 312 -10.66 26.46 5.76
CA GLY A 312 -11.58 27.39 5.09
C GLY A 312 -11.35 27.50 3.58
N HIS A 313 -10.84 26.43 2.96
CA HIS A 313 -10.64 26.32 1.52
C HIS A 313 -11.77 25.58 0.80
N ALA A 314 -12.67 24.92 1.55
CA ALA A 314 -13.82 24.24 0.99
C ALA A 314 -14.92 25.21 0.50
N LEU A 315 -15.86 24.70 -0.28
CA LEU A 315 -17.03 25.44 -0.75
C LEU A 315 -17.78 26.14 0.41
N PRO A 316 -18.35 27.33 0.19
CA PRO A 316 -18.99 28.12 1.26
C PRO A 316 -20.07 27.38 2.05
N ALA A 317 -20.78 26.43 1.42
CA ALA A 317 -21.81 25.62 2.07
C ALA A 317 -21.25 24.62 3.11
N LEU A 318 -19.98 24.26 2.96
CA LEU A 318 -19.26 23.30 3.81
C LEU A 318 -18.34 23.97 4.82
N SER A 319 -18.05 25.26 4.62
CA SER A 319 -17.22 26.04 5.52
C SER A 319 -17.73 25.94 6.96
N TYR A 320 -16.79 25.73 7.90
CA TYR A 320 -17.06 25.64 9.35
C TYR A 320 -17.81 24.38 9.81
N LYS A 321 -17.97 23.37 8.94
CA LYS A 321 -18.44 22.05 9.36
C LYS A 321 -17.34 21.22 10.04
N ARG A 322 -17.74 20.27 10.86
CA ARG A 322 -16.91 19.27 11.54
C ARG A 322 -17.15 17.92 10.89
N ALA A 323 -16.08 17.30 10.38
CA ALA A 323 -16.14 15.92 9.91
C ALA A 323 -15.82 14.98 11.07
N LEU A 324 -16.81 14.21 11.51
CA LEU A 324 -16.72 13.31 12.65
C LEU A 324 -16.86 11.86 12.19
N GLU A 325 -15.88 11.03 12.50
CA GLU A 325 -15.95 9.59 12.28
C GLU A 325 -16.61 8.91 13.46
N LEU A 326 -17.69 8.20 13.21
CA LEU A 326 -18.47 7.50 14.23
C LEU A 326 -17.76 6.21 14.66
N ASP A 327 -17.51 6.08 15.97
CA ASP A 327 -16.94 4.86 16.56
C ASP A 327 -18.08 3.92 16.97
N MET A 328 -18.41 2.99 16.08
CA MET A 328 -19.48 2.01 16.31
C MET A 328 -19.20 1.11 17.51
N GLY A 329 -17.93 0.86 17.83
CA GLY A 329 -17.54 0.11 19.03
C GLY A 329 -17.91 0.87 20.31
N ALA A 330 -17.64 2.18 20.35
CA ALA A 330 -18.02 3.04 21.47
C ALA A 330 -19.55 3.19 21.63
N LEU A 331 -20.30 3.20 20.52
CA LEU A 331 -21.77 3.18 20.54
C LEU A 331 -22.31 1.90 21.18
N MET A 332 -21.74 0.76 20.81
CA MET A 332 -22.12 -0.56 21.33
C MET A 332 -21.69 -0.74 22.79
N ALA A 333 -20.56 -0.14 23.20
CA ALA A 333 -20.06 -0.22 24.57
C ALA A 333 -21.09 0.34 25.55
N GLY A 334 -21.65 -0.55 26.38
CA GLY A 334 -22.67 -0.22 27.38
C GLY A 334 -24.12 -0.45 26.95
N SER A 335 -24.39 -0.90 25.72
CA SER A 335 -25.73 -1.33 25.29
C SER A 335 -25.87 -2.84 25.48
N ALA A 336 -26.85 -3.29 26.27
CA ALA A 336 -27.06 -4.73 26.48
C ALA A 336 -27.71 -5.40 25.26
N ASN A 337 -28.58 -4.66 24.55
CA ASN A 337 -29.41 -5.15 23.45
C ASN A 337 -29.37 -4.21 22.22
N VAL A 338 -29.70 -4.75 21.04
CA VAL A 338 -29.72 -4.00 19.76
C VAL A 338 -30.64 -2.78 19.80
N SER A 339 -31.81 -2.88 20.45
CA SER A 339 -32.75 -1.76 20.55
C SER A 339 -32.22 -0.57 21.35
N GLU A 340 -31.40 -0.83 22.37
CA GLU A 340 -30.78 0.23 23.19
C GLU A 340 -29.69 0.94 22.40
N MET A 341 -28.92 0.19 21.62
CA MET A 341 -27.95 0.73 20.68
C MET A 341 -28.62 1.58 19.57
N GLU A 342 -29.74 1.13 19.01
CA GLU A 342 -30.51 1.92 18.05
C GLU A 342 -31.04 3.22 18.65
N ALA A 343 -31.54 3.18 19.90
CA ALA A 343 -31.99 4.37 20.61
C ALA A 343 -30.83 5.35 20.84
N ARG A 344 -29.66 4.85 21.24
CA ARG A 344 -28.45 5.65 21.37
C ARG A 344 -28.04 6.25 20.03
N LEU A 345 -28.02 5.47 18.95
CA LEU A 345 -27.71 5.97 17.60
C LEU A 345 -28.65 7.11 17.18
N ARG A 346 -29.96 6.95 17.39
CA ARG A 346 -30.95 8.02 17.10
C ARG A 346 -30.66 9.28 17.90
N MET A 347 -30.37 9.16 19.19
CA MET A 347 -29.98 10.30 20.02
C MET A 347 -28.77 11.04 19.44
N VAL A 348 -27.74 10.30 18.99
CA VAL A 348 -26.54 10.90 18.41
C VAL A 348 -26.82 11.56 17.04
N LEU A 349 -27.69 10.97 16.22
CA LEU A 349 -28.10 11.51 14.93
C LEU A 349 -29.00 12.75 15.06
N ASP A 350 -29.88 12.76 16.06
CA ASP A 350 -30.69 13.92 16.42
C ASP A 350 -29.79 15.08 16.87
N GLU A 351 -28.80 14.79 17.71
CA GLU A 351 -27.82 15.78 18.16
C GLU A 351 -26.99 16.34 16.98
N ALA A 352 -26.50 15.47 16.08
CA ALA A 352 -25.80 15.88 14.87
C ALA A 352 -26.66 16.81 13.99
N THR A 353 -27.94 16.47 13.85
CA THR A 353 -28.93 17.25 13.10
C THR A 353 -29.18 18.63 13.74
N MET A 354 -29.30 18.67 15.06
CA MET A 354 -29.50 19.92 15.82
C MET A 354 -28.27 20.82 15.79
N ALA A 355 -27.06 20.23 15.89
CA ALA A 355 -25.79 20.94 15.80
C ALA A 355 -25.67 21.70 14.47
N GLY A 356 -26.01 21.04 13.36
CA GLY A 356 -26.15 21.64 12.03
C GLY A 356 -24.84 21.99 11.32
N ASN A 357 -23.69 21.64 11.92
CA ASN A 357 -22.37 21.72 11.31
C ASN A 357 -21.66 20.37 11.25
N ILE A 358 -22.39 19.25 11.30
CA ILE A 358 -21.78 17.92 11.33
C ILE A 358 -21.82 17.30 9.94
N ILE A 359 -20.67 16.74 9.53
CA ILE A 359 -20.56 15.74 8.46
C ILE A 359 -20.17 14.44 9.16
N LEU A 360 -21.08 13.48 9.16
CA LEU A 360 -20.89 12.20 9.83
C LEU A 360 -20.23 11.21 8.88
N VAL A 361 -19.15 10.58 9.31
CA VAL A 361 -18.41 9.57 8.54
C VAL A 361 -18.60 8.21 9.20
N ILE A 362 -19.06 7.23 8.43
CA ILE A 362 -19.24 5.85 8.89
C ILE A 362 -18.29 4.96 8.10
N ASP A 363 -17.23 4.50 8.75
CA ASP A 363 -16.26 3.57 8.17
C ASP A 363 -16.86 2.15 8.12
N ASN A 364 -16.42 1.34 7.13
CA ASN A 364 -16.94 -0.01 6.89
C ASN A 364 -18.49 -0.08 6.91
N PHE A 365 -19.15 0.85 6.22
CA PHE A 365 -20.60 1.06 6.25
C PHE A 365 -21.41 -0.22 6.01
N ASN A 366 -20.93 -1.09 5.11
CA ASN A 366 -21.52 -2.39 4.79
C ASN A 366 -21.62 -3.35 5.99
N ASN A 367 -20.84 -3.17 7.05
CA ASN A 367 -20.92 -4.02 8.25
C ASN A 367 -22.14 -3.73 9.12
N TYR A 368 -22.81 -2.60 8.89
CA TYR A 368 -23.92 -2.12 9.72
C TYR A 368 -25.25 -2.04 8.95
N VAL A 369 -25.29 -2.48 7.69
CA VAL A 369 -26.50 -2.45 6.86
C VAL A 369 -26.72 -3.79 6.16
N GLY A 370 -27.99 -4.17 6.02
CA GLY A 370 -28.39 -5.41 5.36
C GLY A 370 -28.73 -6.52 6.36
N SER A 371 -29.79 -7.27 6.02
CA SER A 371 -30.27 -8.43 6.78
C SER A 371 -29.16 -9.46 6.92
N GLN A 372 -28.58 -9.53 8.11
CA GLN A 372 -27.59 -10.53 8.49
C GLN A 372 -28.28 -11.53 9.42
N THR A 373 -28.56 -12.74 8.94
CA THR A 373 -28.97 -13.84 9.82
C THR A 373 -27.77 -14.28 10.67
N GLY A 374 -27.81 -14.04 11.98
CA GLY A 374 -26.81 -14.50 12.94
C GLY A 374 -26.77 -13.67 14.23
N VAL A 375 -26.44 -14.31 15.36
CA VAL A 375 -26.32 -13.67 16.68
C VAL A 375 -25.17 -12.65 16.67
N GLY A 376 -25.42 -11.41 17.11
CA GLY A 376 -24.40 -10.34 17.21
C GLY A 376 -24.21 -9.47 15.97
N LYS A 377 -25.00 -9.67 14.91
CA LYS A 377 -25.01 -8.83 13.71
C LYS A 377 -26.01 -7.67 13.86
N ILE A 378 -25.62 -6.48 13.42
CA ILE A 378 -26.36 -5.21 13.68
C ILE A 378 -26.79 -4.61 12.34
N ASP A 379 -28.07 -4.23 12.24
CA ASP A 379 -28.60 -3.46 11.12
C ASP A 379 -29.09 -2.09 11.61
N ILE A 380 -28.40 -1.01 11.22
CA ILE A 380 -28.76 0.38 11.57
C ILE A 380 -29.56 1.06 10.47
N SER A 381 -29.83 0.39 9.35
CA SER A 381 -30.44 1.00 8.16
C SER A 381 -31.78 1.67 8.49
N GLY A 382 -32.63 1.00 9.27
CA GLY A 382 -33.93 1.53 9.70
C GLY A 382 -33.83 2.78 10.59
N ALA A 383 -32.80 2.87 11.44
CA ALA A 383 -32.55 4.05 12.26
C ALA A 383 -31.92 5.20 11.45
N LEU A 384 -31.12 4.90 10.43
CA LEU A 384 -30.33 5.88 9.67
C LEU A 384 -31.09 6.51 8.49
N MET A 385 -31.96 5.76 7.80
CA MET A 385 -32.67 6.23 6.60
C MET A 385 -33.44 7.56 6.77
N PRO A 386 -34.15 7.82 7.89
CA PRO A 386 -34.82 9.11 8.09
C PRO A 386 -33.86 10.31 8.07
N TYR A 387 -32.63 10.11 8.54
CA TYR A 387 -31.59 11.13 8.57
C TYR A 387 -30.90 11.29 7.23
N LEU A 388 -30.69 10.22 6.48
CA LEU A 388 -30.17 10.27 5.10
C LEU A 388 -31.12 11.01 4.15
N ALA A 389 -32.43 10.88 4.37
CA ALA A 389 -33.45 11.63 3.62
C ALA A 389 -33.51 13.12 4.02
N SER A 390 -32.90 13.51 5.14
CA SER A 390 -32.94 14.87 5.67
C SER A 390 -31.78 15.70 5.13
N ARG A 391 -32.08 16.93 4.71
CA ARG A 391 -31.08 17.94 4.31
C ARG A 391 -30.23 18.53 5.45
N HIS A 392 -30.48 18.13 6.70
CA HIS A 392 -29.90 18.76 7.89
C HIS A 392 -28.61 18.09 8.38
N ILE A 393 -28.28 16.91 7.85
CA ILE A 393 -27.07 16.17 8.17
C ILE A 393 -26.46 15.67 6.86
N GLN A 394 -25.14 15.70 6.76
CA GLN A 394 -24.39 15.06 5.68
C GLN A 394 -23.80 13.75 6.20
N VAL A 395 -23.92 12.68 5.43
CA VAL A 395 -23.31 11.39 5.76
C VAL A 395 -22.33 10.96 4.67
N ILE A 396 -21.15 10.50 5.07
CA ILE A 396 -20.16 9.83 4.22
C ILE A 396 -20.08 8.37 4.66
N GLY A 397 -20.52 7.43 3.82
CA GLY A 397 -20.29 6.01 4.03
C GLY A 397 -19.02 5.55 3.31
N ILE A 398 -18.19 4.73 3.95
CA ILE A 398 -17.01 4.12 3.32
C ILE A 398 -17.26 2.61 3.19
N THR A 399 -17.08 2.05 2.00
CA THR A 399 -17.28 0.62 1.76
C THR A 399 -16.36 0.07 0.68
N THR A 400 -16.32 -1.25 0.53
CA THR A 400 -15.63 -1.97 -0.56
C THR A 400 -16.60 -2.31 -1.69
N TYR A 401 -16.10 -2.71 -2.85
CA TYR A 401 -16.97 -3.19 -3.94
C TYR A 401 -17.79 -4.42 -3.50
N ASP A 402 -17.15 -5.35 -2.79
CA ASP A 402 -17.82 -6.51 -2.18
C ASP A 402 -18.92 -6.10 -1.20
N GLY A 403 -18.62 -5.16 -0.29
CA GLY A 403 -19.58 -4.63 0.67
C GLY A 403 -20.77 -3.92 0.01
N LEU A 404 -20.53 -3.20 -1.08
CA LEU A 404 -21.58 -2.58 -1.89
C LEU A 404 -22.53 -3.63 -2.46
N HIS A 405 -22.01 -4.59 -3.23
CA HIS A 405 -22.83 -5.55 -3.97
C HIS A 405 -23.53 -6.57 -3.08
N LYS A 406 -22.83 -7.08 -2.05
CA LYS A 406 -23.40 -8.14 -1.19
C LYS A 406 -24.35 -7.61 -0.12
N LYS A 407 -24.11 -6.40 0.40
CA LYS A 407 -24.80 -5.92 1.62
C LYS A 407 -25.63 -4.66 1.37
N ILE A 408 -25.05 -3.63 0.75
CA ILE A 408 -25.73 -2.33 0.60
C ILE A 408 -26.83 -2.40 -0.47
N GLU A 409 -26.55 -3.01 -1.63
CA GLU A 409 -27.52 -3.19 -2.72
C GLU A 409 -28.71 -4.07 -2.29
N ALA A 410 -28.50 -4.96 -1.32
CA ALA A 410 -29.55 -5.81 -0.76
C ALA A 410 -30.58 -5.04 0.07
N VAL A 411 -30.29 -3.81 0.51
CA VAL A 411 -31.21 -2.99 1.31
C VAL A 411 -32.07 -2.11 0.38
N PRO A 412 -33.39 -2.34 0.27
CA PRO A 412 -34.24 -1.61 -0.65
C PRO A 412 -34.26 -0.10 -0.36
N GLY A 413 -33.96 0.70 -1.38
CA GLY A 413 -34.06 2.16 -1.31
C GLY A 413 -33.00 2.86 -0.46
N LEU A 414 -31.96 2.17 0.02
CA LEU A 414 -30.84 2.81 0.72
C LEU A 414 -29.96 3.63 -0.24
N LEU A 415 -29.61 3.06 -1.39
CA LEU A 415 -28.71 3.68 -2.36
C LEU A 415 -29.24 4.98 -2.97
N LYS A 416 -30.57 5.19 -2.98
CA LYS A 416 -31.16 6.44 -3.50
C LYS A 416 -30.74 7.69 -2.72
N TYR A 417 -30.24 7.53 -1.49
CA TYR A 417 -29.82 8.64 -0.64
C TYR A 417 -28.34 9.00 -0.80
N PHE A 418 -27.56 8.20 -1.54
CA PHE A 418 -26.12 8.36 -1.68
C PHE A 418 -25.73 8.60 -3.14
N GLU A 419 -24.86 9.59 -3.37
CA GLU A 419 -24.06 9.62 -4.59
C GLU A 419 -22.86 8.68 -4.42
N LYS A 420 -22.63 7.79 -5.38
CA LYS A 420 -21.48 6.88 -5.37
C LYS A 420 -20.23 7.59 -5.91
N VAL A 421 -19.15 7.56 -5.15
CA VAL A 421 -17.81 7.99 -5.60
C VAL A 421 -16.86 6.81 -5.54
N GLU A 422 -16.43 6.33 -6.71
CA GLU A 422 -15.51 5.21 -6.83
C GLU A 422 -14.05 5.65 -6.78
N ILE A 423 -13.25 4.94 -6.00
CA ILE A 423 -11.81 5.15 -5.87
C ILE A 423 -11.10 3.91 -6.39
N LYS A 424 -10.39 4.08 -7.50
CA LYS A 424 -9.58 3.05 -8.15
C LYS A 424 -8.14 3.08 -7.64
N GLU A 425 -7.34 2.05 -7.88
CA GLU A 425 -5.90 2.09 -7.58
C GLU A 425 -5.19 3.25 -8.31
N LEU A 426 -4.11 3.77 -7.71
CA LEU A 426 -3.28 4.79 -8.32
C LEU A 426 -2.39 4.17 -9.41
N GLU A 427 -2.20 4.94 -10.49
CA GLU A 427 -1.18 4.66 -11.51
C GLU A 427 0.23 4.93 -10.96
N ASP A 428 1.24 4.24 -11.52
CA ASP A 428 2.61 4.24 -11.01
C ASP A 428 3.25 5.65 -11.00
N ASP A 429 2.91 6.50 -11.97
CA ASP A 429 3.38 7.89 -12.09
C ASP A 429 2.86 8.77 -10.93
N LYS A 430 1.57 8.65 -10.61
CA LYS A 430 0.96 9.34 -9.48
C LYS A 430 1.43 8.76 -8.16
N MET A 431 1.66 7.45 -8.11
CA MET A 431 2.18 6.78 -6.92
C MET A 431 3.57 7.28 -6.54
N LEU A 432 4.43 7.57 -7.52
CA LEU A 432 5.74 8.16 -7.29
C LEU A 432 5.62 9.50 -6.55
N LEU A 433 4.74 10.39 -7.01
CA LEU A 433 4.48 11.66 -6.36
C LEU A 433 3.92 11.48 -4.93
N VAL A 434 3.13 10.43 -4.68
CA VAL A 434 2.66 10.08 -3.32
C VAL A 434 3.82 9.66 -2.43
N LEU A 435 4.71 8.77 -2.89
CA LEU A 435 5.87 8.35 -2.12
C LEU A 435 6.81 9.54 -1.84
N GLU A 436 7.01 10.43 -2.80
CA GLU A 436 7.78 11.66 -2.64
C GLU A 436 7.27 12.54 -1.48
N ASP A 437 5.95 12.67 -1.35
CA ASP A 437 5.31 13.39 -0.24
C ASP A 437 5.49 12.65 1.10
N VAL A 438 5.24 11.34 1.11
CA VAL A 438 5.40 10.50 2.31
C VAL A 438 6.84 10.52 2.83
N VAL A 439 7.83 10.38 1.93
CA VAL A 439 9.26 10.49 2.23
C VAL A 439 9.56 11.81 2.94
N SER A 440 9.02 12.94 2.45
CA SER A 440 9.23 14.27 3.05
C SER A 440 8.93 14.29 4.55
N SER A 441 7.87 13.59 4.97
CA SER A 441 7.46 13.48 6.37
C SER A 441 8.30 12.50 7.18
N MET A 442 8.76 11.41 6.56
CA MET A 442 9.55 10.37 7.22
C MET A 442 10.99 10.82 7.48
N GLU A 443 11.64 11.46 6.50
CA GLU A 443 13.02 11.93 6.65
C GLU A 443 13.18 12.99 7.74
N GLN A 444 12.14 13.79 7.98
CA GLN A 444 12.12 14.78 9.06
C GLN A 444 12.18 14.13 10.45
N ARG A 445 11.72 12.88 10.57
CA ARG A 445 11.67 12.14 11.84
C ARG A 445 12.90 11.26 12.06
N THR A 446 13.45 10.69 11.00
CA THR A 446 14.49 9.65 11.09
C THR A 446 15.88 10.12 10.64
N ALA A 447 16.00 11.25 9.94
CA ALA A 447 17.22 11.70 9.27
C ALA A 447 17.82 10.72 8.23
N ILE A 448 17.10 9.65 7.89
CA ILE A 448 17.42 8.71 6.81
C ILE A 448 16.95 9.30 5.50
N ARG A 449 17.69 9.09 4.42
CA ARG A 449 17.36 9.54 3.06
C ARG A 449 16.99 8.37 2.16
N VAL A 450 16.25 8.63 1.09
CA VAL A 450 15.85 7.60 0.10
C VAL A 450 16.29 8.00 -1.30
N THR A 451 16.84 7.09 -2.10
CA THR A 451 17.15 7.39 -3.49
C THR A 451 15.90 7.35 -4.37
N TYR A 452 15.87 8.12 -5.45
CA TYR A 452 14.79 8.11 -6.43
C TYR A 452 14.60 6.72 -7.05
N ARG A 453 15.70 6.02 -7.33
CA ARG A 453 15.67 4.64 -7.84
C ARG A 453 15.03 3.68 -6.84
N ALA A 454 15.32 3.83 -5.54
CA ALA A 454 14.65 3.02 -4.52
C ALA A 454 13.13 3.24 -4.51
N LEU A 455 12.64 4.47 -4.74
CA LEU A 455 11.19 4.72 -4.85
C LEU A 455 10.56 4.02 -6.05
N LYS A 456 11.21 4.09 -7.23
CA LYS A 456 10.73 3.35 -8.42
C LYS A 456 10.72 1.85 -8.18
N GLU A 457 11.76 1.32 -7.52
CA GLU A 457 11.85 -0.09 -7.17
C GLU A 457 10.77 -0.50 -6.15
N ILE A 458 10.46 0.35 -5.17
CA ILE A 458 9.36 0.11 -4.22
C ILE A 458 8.02 0.00 -4.97
N ILE A 459 7.74 0.91 -5.91
CA ILE A 459 6.49 0.88 -6.69
C ILE A 459 6.44 -0.39 -7.55
N SER A 460 7.48 -0.61 -8.36
CA SER A 460 7.53 -1.75 -9.28
C SER A 460 7.46 -3.08 -8.55
N LYS A 461 8.25 -3.25 -7.47
CA LYS A 461 8.33 -4.52 -6.75
C LYS A 461 7.15 -4.72 -5.80
N SER A 462 6.60 -3.68 -5.18
CA SER A 462 5.37 -3.87 -4.42
C SER A 462 4.22 -4.39 -5.31
N GLY A 463 4.06 -3.85 -6.52
CA GLY A 463 3.07 -4.35 -7.49
C GLY A 463 3.33 -5.78 -7.98
N GLN A 464 4.60 -6.20 -8.04
CA GLN A 464 4.97 -7.56 -8.47
C GLN A 464 4.83 -8.60 -7.35
N TYR A 465 5.21 -8.25 -6.11
CA TYR A 465 5.35 -9.20 -5.00
C TYR A 465 4.18 -9.14 -3.99
N PHE A 466 3.42 -8.04 -3.94
CA PHE A 466 2.29 -7.82 -3.01
C PHE A 466 1.02 -7.38 -3.77
N ALA A 467 0.63 -8.15 -4.77
CA ALA A 467 -0.46 -7.80 -5.70
C ALA A 467 -1.87 -7.86 -5.07
N ASP A 468 -2.02 -8.57 -3.95
CA ASP A 468 -3.26 -8.73 -3.19
C ASP A 468 -3.63 -7.48 -2.36
N ILE A 469 -2.65 -6.61 -2.11
CA ILE A 469 -2.83 -5.33 -1.43
C ILE A 469 -2.91 -4.22 -2.49
N ALA A 470 -3.93 -3.36 -2.38
CA ALA A 470 -4.15 -2.30 -3.36
C ALA A 470 -3.13 -1.15 -3.21
N MET A 471 -2.81 -0.47 -4.31
CA MET A 471 -2.03 0.76 -4.30
C MET A 471 -2.87 1.94 -3.76
N PRO A 472 -2.37 2.81 -2.85
CA PRO A 472 -0.97 3.02 -2.42
C PRO A 472 -0.44 2.19 -1.24
N GLU A 473 -1.28 1.48 -0.49
CA GLU A 473 -0.91 0.83 0.79
C GLU A 473 0.36 -0.02 0.67
N ARG A 474 0.41 -0.97 -0.27
CA ARG A 474 1.57 -1.86 -0.46
C ARG A 474 2.91 -1.14 -0.67
N ALA A 475 2.90 0.02 -1.33
CA ALA A 475 4.11 0.76 -1.62
C ALA A 475 4.52 1.64 -0.44
N VAL A 476 3.56 2.21 0.28
CA VAL A 476 3.82 2.97 1.50
C VAL A 476 4.33 2.04 2.60
N ASP A 477 3.75 0.85 2.75
CA ASP A 477 4.19 -0.15 3.72
C ASP A 477 5.62 -0.63 3.43
N LEU A 478 5.92 -0.95 2.17
CA LEU A 478 7.28 -1.33 1.77
C LEU A 478 8.28 -0.18 1.97
N LEU A 479 7.87 1.08 1.76
CA LEU A 479 8.69 2.24 2.09
C LEU A 479 8.92 2.37 3.61
N ASP A 480 7.87 2.17 4.42
CA ASP A 480 7.97 2.20 5.88
C ASP A 480 8.93 1.13 6.41
N GLU A 481 8.79 -0.09 5.90
CA GLU A 481 9.73 -1.19 6.17
C GLU A 481 11.16 -0.84 5.75
N ALA A 482 11.35 -0.13 4.64
CA ALA A 482 12.69 0.33 4.23
C ALA A 482 13.31 1.35 5.19
N PHE A 483 12.51 2.28 5.71
CA PHE A 483 12.95 3.19 6.76
C PHE A 483 13.26 2.47 8.07
N ILE A 484 12.44 1.50 8.47
CA ILE A 484 12.69 0.69 9.67
C ILE A 484 13.96 -0.14 9.51
N TYR A 485 14.14 -0.78 8.36
CA TYR A 485 15.34 -1.55 8.03
C TYR A 485 16.59 -0.69 8.12
N ALA A 486 16.61 0.46 7.44
CA ALA A 486 17.75 1.38 7.47
C ALA A 486 18.00 1.92 8.89
N ALA A 487 16.95 2.24 9.65
CA ALA A 487 17.09 2.68 11.05
C ALA A 487 17.69 1.59 11.95
N SER A 488 17.39 0.32 11.69
CA SER A 488 17.95 -0.82 12.44
C SER A 488 19.43 -1.06 12.12
N LYS A 489 19.90 -0.61 10.95
CA LYS A 489 21.29 -0.71 10.50
C LYS A 489 21.99 0.62 10.78
N THR A 490 22.66 0.73 11.93
CA THR A 490 23.27 1.99 12.45
C THR A 490 24.17 2.75 11.45
N ALA A 491 24.70 2.08 10.44
CA ALA A 491 25.57 2.68 9.41
C ALA A 491 24.83 3.22 8.17
N ASP A 492 23.63 2.71 7.84
CA ASP A 492 22.96 3.01 6.57
C ASP A 492 21.98 4.18 6.73
N LYS A 493 22.42 5.37 6.34
CA LYS A 493 21.57 6.59 6.33
C LYS A 493 20.89 6.86 4.99
N ILE A 494 21.11 6.01 3.98
CA ILE A 494 20.58 6.19 2.62
C ILE A 494 19.97 4.87 2.13
N ILE A 495 18.69 4.90 1.80
CA ILE A 495 17.94 3.78 1.24
C ILE A 495 18.12 3.76 -0.28
N GLU A 496 18.91 2.80 -0.73
CA GLU A 496 19.11 2.40 -2.12
C GLU A 496 18.28 1.18 -2.52
N SER A 497 18.18 0.90 -3.82
CA SER A 497 17.45 -0.24 -4.40
C SER A 497 17.80 -1.58 -3.78
N ARG A 498 19.08 -1.81 -3.44
CA ARG A 498 19.55 -3.04 -2.78
C ARG A 498 18.88 -3.32 -1.43
N HIS A 499 18.48 -2.28 -0.70
CA HIS A 499 17.79 -2.48 0.59
C HIS A 499 16.37 -2.97 0.36
N VAL A 500 15.69 -2.43 -0.66
CA VAL A 500 14.36 -2.89 -1.08
C VAL A 500 14.39 -4.38 -1.44
N ASP A 501 15.44 -4.81 -2.16
CA ASP A 501 15.65 -6.22 -2.50
C ASP A 501 15.79 -7.11 -1.28
N VAL A 502 16.60 -6.69 -0.30
CA VAL A 502 16.80 -7.45 0.94
C VAL A 502 15.49 -7.59 1.71
N ILE A 503 14.71 -6.51 1.83
CA ILE A 503 13.44 -6.51 2.58
C ILE A 503 12.44 -7.45 1.93
N ILE A 504 12.26 -7.36 0.62
CA ILE A 504 11.36 -8.26 -0.11
C ILE A 504 11.85 -9.69 0.00
N SER A 505 13.16 -9.92 -0.10
CA SER A 505 13.72 -11.28 0.04
C SER A 505 13.48 -11.87 1.42
N GLN A 506 13.58 -11.06 2.48
CA GLN A 506 13.26 -11.49 3.85
C GLN A 506 11.77 -11.79 4.04
N LYS A 507 10.90 -10.94 3.47
CA LYS A 507 9.44 -11.07 3.61
C LYS A 507 8.85 -12.21 2.79
N THR A 508 9.42 -12.47 1.62
CA THR A 508 8.95 -13.50 0.69
C THR A 508 9.73 -14.81 0.77
N GLU A 509 10.84 -14.83 1.52
CA GLU A 509 11.83 -15.91 1.57
C GLU A 509 12.51 -16.21 0.22
N ILE A 510 12.48 -15.26 -0.73
CA ILE A 510 12.92 -15.49 -2.12
C ILE A 510 13.98 -14.50 -2.54
N PRO A 511 15.05 -14.95 -3.20
CA PRO A 511 16.05 -14.02 -3.73
C PRO A 511 15.43 -13.02 -4.70
N VAL A 512 15.52 -11.73 -4.38
CA VAL A 512 15.16 -10.61 -5.26
C VAL A 512 16.40 -9.76 -5.53
N GLY A 513 16.45 -9.12 -6.70
CA GLY A 513 17.59 -8.30 -7.12
C GLY A 513 18.67 -9.12 -7.85
N GLU A 514 19.92 -8.67 -7.73
CA GLU A 514 21.06 -9.32 -8.39
C GLU A 514 21.22 -10.77 -7.94
N VAL A 515 21.45 -11.65 -8.90
CA VAL A 515 21.66 -13.09 -8.64
C VAL A 515 22.99 -13.24 -7.88
N ALA A 516 22.89 -13.59 -6.59
CA ALA A 516 24.07 -13.83 -5.76
C ALA A 516 24.91 -14.98 -6.34
N MET A 517 26.22 -14.97 -6.07
CA MET A 517 27.13 -16.01 -6.59
C MET A 517 26.69 -17.44 -6.24
N ALA A 518 26.21 -17.66 -5.01
CA ALA A 518 25.68 -18.95 -4.58
C ALA A 518 24.41 -19.35 -5.34
N GLU A 519 23.53 -18.40 -5.65
CA GLU A 519 22.34 -18.65 -6.46
C GLU A 519 22.71 -18.96 -7.91
N ARG A 520 23.68 -18.23 -8.48
CA ARG A 520 24.17 -18.46 -9.84
C ARG A 520 24.77 -19.85 -9.99
N GLU A 521 25.57 -20.29 -9.01
CA GLU A 521 26.11 -21.66 -8.98
C GLU A 521 24.98 -22.69 -8.91
N LYS A 522 24.01 -22.48 -8.02
CA LYS A 522 22.83 -23.34 -7.89
C LYS A 522 22.02 -23.44 -9.19
N LEU A 523 21.76 -22.33 -9.88
CA LEU A 523 21.04 -22.29 -11.17
C LEU A 523 21.85 -22.91 -12.32
N SER A 524 23.17 -22.87 -12.24
CA SER A 524 24.07 -23.49 -13.24
C SER A 524 24.11 -25.02 -13.12
N ARG A 525 23.90 -25.55 -11.90
CA ARG A 525 23.84 -26.99 -11.59
C ARG A 525 22.42 -27.47 -11.32
N LEU A 526 21.40 -26.73 -11.75
CA LEU A 526 20.01 -27.05 -11.41
C LEU A 526 19.59 -28.39 -12.00
N GLU A 527 20.07 -28.71 -13.21
CA GLU A 527 19.89 -30.04 -13.81
C GLU A 527 20.49 -31.14 -12.94
N ASP A 528 21.74 -30.99 -12.50
CA ASP A 528 22.42 -31.97 -11.63
C ASP A 528 21.68 -32.15 -10.31
N ILE A 529 21.22 -31.05 -9.71
CA ILE A 529 20.44 -31.06 -8.45
C ILE A 529 19.14 -31.83 -8.64
N LEU A 530 18.40 -31.58 -9.73
CA LEU A 530 17.17 -32.29 -10.03
C LEU A 530 17.43 -33.78 -10.30
N HIS A 531 18.53 -34.13 -10.97
CA HIS A 531 18.91 -35.51 -11.26
C HIS A 531 19.33 -36.33 -10.03
N GLN A 532 19.59 -35.69 -8.88
CA GLN A 532 19.76 -36.42 -7.62
C GLN A 532 18.49 -37.17 -7.19
N ARG A 533 17.31 -36.72 -7.64
CA ARG A 533 16.01 -37.33 -7.34
C ARG A 533 15.29 -37.86 -8.57
N VAL A 534 15.46 -37.19 -9.71
CA VAL A 534 14.76 -37.52 -10.96
C VAL A 534 15.69 -38.31 -11.88
N ILE A 535 15.35 -39.58 -12.09
CA ILE A 535 16.11 -40.46 -12.99
C ILE A 535 15.54 -40.36 -14.41
N ASN A 536 16.41 -40.21 -15.41
CA ASN A 536 16.05 -39.95 -16.81
C ASN A 536 15.30 -38.60 -16.95
N GLN A 537 14.32 -38.49 -17.86
CA GLN A 537 13.48 -37.31 -18.07
C GLN A 537 14.28 -36.03 -18.39
N GLU A 538 15.38 -36.18 -19.13
CA GLU A 538 16.32 -35.11 -19.49
C GLU A 538 15.62 -33.90 -20.13
N GLU A 539 14.65 -34.13 -21.03
CA GLU A 539 13.89 -33.05 -21.67
C GLU A 539 13.13 -32.21 -20.64
N ALA A 540 12.51 -32.85 -19.65
CA ALA A 540 11.77 -32.17 -18.59
C ALA A 540 12.71 -31.35 -17.72
N VAL A 541 13.78 -31.96 -17.22
CA VAL A 541 14.77 -31.30 -16.36
C VAL A 541 15.41 -30.10 -17.05
N LYS A 542 15.86 -30.26 -18.30
CA LYS A 542 16.47 -29.20 -19.11
C LYS A 542 15.49 -28.06 -19.40
N SER A 543 14.23 -28.37 -19.70
CA SER A 543 13.20 -27.37 -19.97
C SER A 543 12.88 -26.52 -18.74
N ILE A 544 12.77 -27.14 -17.58
CA ILE A 544 12.56 -26.50 -16.28
C ILE A 544 13.75 -25.60 -15.94
N ALA A 545 14.97 -26.16 -15.97
CA ALA A 545 16.17 -25.41 -15.61
C ALA A 545 16.38 -24.19 -16.50
N SER A 546 16.08 -24.33 -17.80
CA SER A 546 16.13 -23.22 -18.75
C SER A 546 15.10 -22.14 -18.45
N ALA A 547 13.87 -22.50 -18.07
CA ALA A 547 12.86 -21.52 -17.68
C ALA A 547 13.24 -20.77 -16.41
N MET A 548 13.74 -21.48 -15.40
CA MET A 548 14.18 -20.87 -14.13
C MET A 548 15.32 -19.88 -14.37
N ARG A 549 16.30 -20.23 -15.21
CA ARG A 549 17.38 -19.32 -15.62
C ARG A 549 16.83 -18.09 -16.35
N ARG A 550 15.92 -18.25 -17.30
CA ARG A 550 15.30 -17.09 -18.01
C ARG A 550 14.57 -16.16 -17.04
N SER A 551 13.81 -16.72 -16.09
CA SER A 551 13.10 -15.94 -15.09
C SER A 551 14.06 -15.16 -14.19
N ARG A 552 15.10 -15.81 -13.67
CA ARG A 552 16.07 -15.17 -12.77
C ARG A 552 16.99 -14.15 -13.45
N MET A 553 17.25 -14.32 -14.74
CA MET A 553 17.99 -13.33 -15.54
C MET A 553 17.11 -12.17 -16.03
N GLY A 554 15.83 -12.12 -15.65
CA GLY A 554 14.90 -11.05 -16.06
C GLY A 554 14.55 -11.08 -17.55
N VAL A 555 14.83 -12.18 -18.25
CA VAL A 555 14.54 -12.37 -19.68
C VAL A 555 13.10 -12.84 -19.91
N ALA A 556 12.51 -13.52 -18.91
CA ALA A 556 11.13 -13.99 -18.99
C ALA A 556 10.12 -12.83 -18.92
N GLU A 557 8.94 -13.05 -19.51
CA GLU A 557 7.86 -12.08 -19.49
C GLU A 557 7.26 -11.95 -18.07
N LYS A 558 7.31 -10.73 -17.51
CA LYS A 558 6.87 -10.46 -16.12
C LYS A 558 5.37 -10.66 -15.87
N LYS A 559 4.55 -10.80 -16.92
CA LYS A 559 3.10 -10.97 -16.80
C LYS A 559 2.67 -12.43 -16.63
N ARG A 560 3.53 -13.40 -16.93
CA ARG A 560 3.21 -14.82 -16.92
C ARG A 560 3.77 -15.51 -15.66
N PRO A 561 3.32 -16.73 -15.31
CA PRO A 561 4.00 -17.56 -14.32
C PRO A 561 5.49 -17.74 -14.67
N ILE A 562 6.32 -18.05 -13.67
CA ILE A 562 7.79 -18.26 -13.82
C ILE A 562 8.09 -19.30 -14.91
N GLY A 563 7.26 -20.34 -14.96
CA GLY A 563 7.22 -21.31 -16.03
C GLY A 563 5.98 -22.18 -15.92
N SER A 564 5.44 -22.57 -17.06
CA SER A 564 4.27 -23.44 -17.17
C SER A 564 4.59 -24.68 -18.00
N PHE A 565 4.35 -25.86 -17.40
CA PHE A 565 4.71 -27.14 -18.01
C PHE A 565 3.55 -28.12 -18.00
N LEU A 566 3.34 -28.82 -19.12
CA LEU A 566 2.43 -29.96 -19.21
C LEU A 566 3.25 -31.24 -19.38
N PHE A 567 3.27 -32.08 -18.35
CA PHE A 567 3.98 -33.35 -18.31
C PHE A 567 3.05 -34.48 -18.71
N MET A 568 3.31 -35.08 -19.87
CA MET A 568 2.52 -36.20 -20.40
C MET A 568 3.31 -37.49 -20.31
N GLY A 569 2.68 -38.61 -19.96
CA GLY A 569 3.34 -39.91 -19.93
C GLY A 569 2.62 -40.94 -19.08
N PRO A 570 3.08 -42.19 -19.03
CA PRO A 570 2.46 -43.22 -18.21
C PRO A 570 2.59 -42.94 -16.70
N THR A 571 1.82 -43.65 -15.88
CA THR A 571 1.89 -43.54 -14.42
C THR A 571 3.22 -44.08 -13.88
N GLY A 572 3.73 -43.48 -12.80
CA GLY A 572 4.90 -43.98 -12.10
C GLY A 572 6.27 -43.72 -12.75
N VAL A 573 6.34 -42.85 -13.77
CA VAL A 573 7.60 -42.47 -14.45
C VAL A 573 8.31 -41.24 -13.86
N GLY A 574 7.72 -40.59 -12.86
CA GLY A 574 8.36 -39.47 -12.14
C GLY A 574 7.81 -38.06 -12.39
N LYS A 575 6.62 -37.90 -13.01
CA LYS A 575 5.98 -36.59 -13.25
C LYS A 575 5.84 -35.76 -11.95
N THR A 576 5.16 -36.32 -10.95
CA THR A 576 4.96 -35.69 -9.63
C THR A 576 6.26 -35.55 -8.84
N GLU A 577 7.19 -36.51 -8.98
CA GLU A 577 8.48 -36.45 -8.30
C GLU A 577 9.35 -35.30 -8.82
N THR A 578 9.27 -35.01 -10.13
CA THR A 578 9.94 -33.87 -10.75
C THR A 578 9.42 -32.54 -10.18
N ALA A 579 8.11 -32.43 -9.96
CA ALA A 579 7.51 -31.25 -9.31
C ALA A 579 8.01 -31.08 -7.87
N LYS A 580 8.07 -32.16 -7.09
CA LYS A 580 8.59 -32.13 -5.71
C LYS A 580 10.06 -31.76 -5.65
N ALA A 581 10.89 -32.39 -6.48
CA ALA A 581 12.32 -32.10 -6.58
C ALA A 581 12.55 -30.63 -6.98
N LEU A 582 11.73 -30.07 -7.89
CA LEU A 582 11.79 -28.67 -8.26
C LEU A 582 11.35 -27.74 -7.12
N ALA A 583 10.31 -28.08 -6.38
CA ALA A 583 9.86 -27.27 -5.24
C ALA A 583 10.97 -27.16 -4.18
N GLU A 584 11.57 -28.29 -3.80
CA GLU A 584 12.71 -28.33 -2.88
C GLU A 584 13.93 -27.59 -3.46
N ALA A 585 14.30 -27.89 -4.71
CA ALA A 585 15.48 -27.30 -5.32
C ALA A 585 15.34 -25.80 -5.51
N TYR A 586 14.18 -25.28 -5.91
CA TYR A 586 14.00 -23.86 -6.22
C TYR A 586 13.55 -23.04 -5.01
N PHE A 587 12.49 -23.48 -4.32
CA PHE A 587 11.91 -22.77 -3.17
C PHE A 587 12.48 -23.23 -1.80
N GLY A 588 13.36 -24.24 -1.79
CA GLY A 588 14.05 -24.72 -0.60
C GLY A 588 13.28 -25.76 0.22
N LYS A 589 12.00 -25.97 -0.06
CA LYS A 589 11.08 -26.83 0.71
C LYS A 589 10.05 -27.48 -0.20
N GLU A 590 9.72 -28.75 0.02
CA GLU A 590 8.64 -29.44 -0.73
C GLU A 590 7.25 -28.86 -0.42
N GLU A 591 7.05 -28.34 0.79
CA GLU A 591 5.78 -27.77 1.27
C GLU A 591 5.37 -26.49 0.53
N ARG A 592 6.30 -25.91 -0.25
CA ARG A 592 6.01 -24.82 -1.19
C ARG A 592 5.29 -25.31 -2.45
N MET A 593 4.96 -26.60 -2.54
CA MET A 593 4.12 -27.16 -3.60
C MET A 593 2.64 -27.20 -3.17
N ILE A 594 1.80 -26.44 -3.87
CA ILE A 594 0.34 -26.53 -3.80
C ILE A 594 -0.10 -27.62 -4.76
N ARG A 595 -0.63 -28.73 -4.25
CA ARG A 595 -1.08 -29.86 -5.08
C ARG A 595 -2.59 -29.92 -5.15
N LEU A 596 -3.11 -29.98 -6.37
CA LEU A 596 -4.54 -30.19 -6.67
C LEU A 596 -4.68 -31.49 -7.45
N ASP A 597 -5.44 -32.43 -6.90
CA ASP A 597 -5.84 -33.65 -7.59
C ASP A 597 -7.05 -33.34 -8.47
N MET A 598 -6.85 -33.30 -9.79
CA MET A 598 -7.89 -32.92 -10.73
C MET A 598 -8.97 -34.00 -10.90
N SER A 599 -8.76 -35.20 -10.38
CA SER A 599 -9.80 -36.24 -10.28
C SER A 599 -10.91 -35.85 -9.29
N GLU A 600 -10.68 -34.91 -8.38
CA GLU A 600 -11.71 -34.35 -7.48
C GLU A 600 -12.58 -33.27 -8.12
N TYR A 601 -12.26 -32.83 -9.35
CA TYR A 601 -12.88 -31.68 -10.02
C TYR A 601 -13.53 -32.09 -11.35
N GLN A 602 -14.34 -33.15 -11.30
CA GLN A 602 -15.00 -33.72 -12.48
C GLN A 602 -16.31 -33.00 -12.87
N ASN A 603 -16.90 -32.25 -11.94
CA ASN A 603 -18.19 -31.59 -12.15
C ASN A 603 -18.03 -30.08 -12.28
N LEU A 604 -18.97 -29.44 -12.98
CA LEU A 604 -18.93 -27.99 -13.20
C LEU A 604 -19.01 -27.18 -11.89
N TYR A 605 -19.76 -27.64 -10.90
CA TYR A 605 -19.91 -26.95 -9.61
C TYR A 605 -18.64 -26.98 -8.76
N ASP A 606 -17.67 -27.87 -9.07
CA ASP A 606 -16.37 -27.91 -8.39
C ASP A 606 -15.52 -26.67 -8.68
N ILE A 607 -15.89 -25.83 -9.67
CA ILE A 607 -15.31 -24.49 -9.85
C ILE A 607 -15.37 -23.69 -8.54
N ASN A 608 -16.50 -23.75 -7.82
CA ASN A 608 -16.68 -23.00 -6.57
C ASN A 608 -15.68 -23.44 -5.49
N ARG A 609 -15.23 -24.71 -5.50
CA ARG A 609 -14.20 -25.18 -4.57
C ARG A 609 -12.84 -24.56 -4.89
N LEU A 610 -12.53 -24.25 -6.16
CA LEU A 610 -11.26 -23.64 -6.58
C LEU A 610 -11.22 -22.13 -6.34
N ILE A 611 -12.29 -21.41 -6.67
CA ILE A 611 -12.33 -19.94 -6.67
C ILE A 611 -13.22 -19.32 -5.58
N GLY A 612 -13.94 -20.14 -4.83
CA GLY A 612 -14.87 -19.72 -3.77
C GLY A 612 -16.31 -19.61 -4.25
N SER A 613 -17.21 -19.29 -3.31
CA SER A 613 -18.65 -19.15 -3.57
C SER A 613 -19.25 -17.89 -2.92
N SER A 614 -20.52 -17.62 -3.18
CA SER A 614 -21.28 -16.52 -2.58
C SER A 614 -21.57 -16.70 -1.09
N GLU A 615 -21.48 -17.93 -0.58
CA GLU A 615 -21.81 -18.29 0.82
C GLU A 615 -20.60 -18.19 1.76
N GLU A 616 -19.64 -17.32 1.45
CA GLU A 616 -18.43 -17.05 2.24
C GLU A 616 -17.40 -18.21 2.32
N GLU A 617 -17.53 -19.26 1.51
CA GLU A 617 -16.48 -20.28 1.39
C GLU A 617 -15.30 -19.77 0.53
N PRO A 618 -14.09 -19.64 1.09
CA PRO A 618 -12.91 -19.26 0.34
C PRO A 618 -12.48 -20.38 -0.62
N GLY A 619 -12.14 -20.04 -1.86
CA GLY A 619 -11.65 -21.02 -2.84
C GLY A 619 -10.29 -21.60 -2.43
N SER A 620 -10.13 -22.92 -2.55
CA SER A 620 -8.92 -23.65 -2.14
C SER A 620 -7.69 -23.16 -2.90
N LEU A 621 -7.77 -23.09 -4.24
CA LEU A 621 -6.66 -22.64 -5.08
C LEU A 621 -6.40 -21.15 -4.92
N SER A 622 -7.45 -20.32 -5.00
CA SER A 622 -7.31 -18.87 -4.87
C SER A 622 -6.70 -18.47 -3.52
N THR A 623 -7.08 -19.16 -2.44
CA THR A 623 -6.59 -18.87 -1.09
C THR A 623 -5.17 -19.38 -0.90
N ALA A 624 -4.88 -20.62 -1.30
CA ALA A 624 -3.54 -21.20 -1.17
C ALA A 624 -2.49 -20.37 -1.92
N VAL A 625 -2.80 -19.94 -3.15
CA VAL A 625 -1.88 -19.09 -3.93
C VAL A 625 -1.77 -17.69 -3.35
N ARG A 626 -2.85 -17.11 -2.80
CA ARG A 626 -2.76 -15.80 -2.14
C ARG A 626 -1.92 -15.84 -0.86
N GLU A 627 -2.03 -16.90 -0.06
CA GLU A 627 -1.23 -17.09 1.17
C GLU A 627 0.22 -17.48 0.87
N THR A 628 0.43 -18.21 -0.23
CA THR A 628 1.76 -18.63 -0.70
C THR A 628 1.97 -18.32 -2.18
N PRO A 629 2.09 -17.02 -2.55
CA PRO A 629 2.16 -16.58 -3.96
C PRO A 629 3.43 -17.02 -4.68
N PHE A 630 4.42 -17.46 -3.90
CA PHE A 630 5.65 -18.04 -4.40
C PHE A 630 5.68 -19.53 -4.09
N SER A 631 5.14 -20.27 -5.04
CA SER A 631 4.90 -21.70 -4.87
C SER A 631 4.94 -22.41 -6.21
N LEU A 632 5.04 -23.73 -6.15
CA LEU A 632 4.79 -24.59 -7.28
C LEU A 632 3.33 -25.04 -7.23
N VAL A 633 2.55 -24.74 -8.25
CA VAL A 633 1.17 -25.23 -8.37
C VAL A 633 1.19 -26.48 -9.26
N LEU A 634 0.86 -27.62 -8.66
CA LEU A 634 0.77 -28.91 -9.33
C LEU A 634 -0.71 -29.28 -9.58
N PHE A 635 -1.12 -29.29 -10.83
CA PHE A 635 -2.39 -29.87 -11.28
C PHE A 635 -2.15 -31.33 -11.69
N ASP A 636 -2.50 -32.27 -10.81
CA ASP A 636 -2.26 -33.69 -11.03
C ASP A 636 -3.43 -34.33 -11.80
N GLU A 637 -3.15 -35.16 -12.80
CA GLU A 637 -4.16 -35.85 -13.63
C GLU A 637 -5.17 -34.89 -14.30
N ILE A 638 -4.65 -33.82 -14.90
CA ILE A 638 -5.46 -32.69 -15.41
C ILE A 638 -6.48 -33.09 -16.49
N GLU A 639 -6.29 -34.22 -17.17
CA GLU A 639 -7.26 -34.77 -18.13
C GLU A 639 -8.58 -35.24 -17.49
N LYS A 640 -8.61 -35.43 -16.17
CA LYS A 640 -9.79 -35.87 -15.42
C LYS A 640 -10.71 -34.71 -15.04
N ALA A 641 -10.21 -33.48 -15.11
CA ALA A 641 -11.00 -32.29 -14.79
C ALA A 641 -12.13 -32.07 -15.79
N HIS A 642 -13.20 -31.43 -15.33
CA HIS A 642 -14.25 -30.95 -16.23
C HIS A 642 -13.66 -29.94 -17.27
N PRO A 643 -14.01 -30.03 -18.57
CA PRO A 643 -13.44 -29.14 -19.61
C PRO A 643 -13.63 -27.64 -19.33
N ASN A 644 -14.74 -27.24 -18.72
CA ASN A 644 -14.95 -25.82 -18.36
C ASN A 644 -14.09 -25.34 -17.20
N ILE A 645 -13.59 -26.25 -16.34
CA ILE A 645 -12.60 -25.90 -15.31
C ILE A 645 -11.26 -25.58 -15.98
N LEU A 646 -10.89 -26.29 -17.05
CA LEU A 646 -9.65 -26.02 -17.78
C LEU A 646 -9.61 -24.60 -18.37
N ASN A 647 -10.77 -24.06 -18.78
CA ASN A 647 -10.87 -22.69 -19.29
C ASN A 647 -10.43 -21.65 -18.25
N LEU A 648 -10.63 -21.93 -16.96
CA LEU A 648 -10.20 -21.07 -15.86
C LEU A 648 -8.67 -20.87 -15.88
N PHE A 649 -7.94 -21.95 -16.21
CA PHE A 649 -6.49 -21.94 -16.20
C PHE A 649 -5.87 -21.30 -17.45
N LEU A 650 -6.63 -21.10 -18.54
CA LEU A 650 -6.14 -20.38 -19.72
C LEU A 650 -5.64 -18.99 -19.32
N GLN A 651 -6.46 -18.25 -18.59
CA GLN A 651 -6.10 -16.92 -18.11
C GLN A 651 -4.90 -16.95 -17.17
N VAL A 652 -4.81 -17.96 -16.31
CA VAL A 652 -3.68 -18.14 -15.39
C VAL A 652 -2.37 -18.36 -16.15
N LEU A 653 -2.39 -19.18 -17.21
CA LEU A 653 -1.22 -19.51 -18.03
C LEU A 653 -0.77 -18.34 -18.93
N ASP A 654 -1.69 -17.50 -19.38
CA ASP A 654 -1.43 -16.37 -20.28
C ASP A 654 -1.14 -15.05 -19.56
N GLU A 655 -1.95 -14.71 -18.56
CA GLU A 655 -1.92 -13.39 -17.92
C GLU A 655 -1.38 -13.44 -16.49
N GLY A 656 -1.19 -14.66 -15.94
CA GLY A 656 -0.62 -14.86 -14.61
C GLY A 656 -1.54 -14.39 -13.48
N TRP A 657 -2.85 -14.33 -13.68
CA TRP A 657 -3.81 -14.03 -12.61
C TRP A 657 -5.13 -14.78 -12.78
N LEU A 658 -5.84 -14.88 -11.68
CA LEU A 658 -7.18 -15.43 -11.57
C LEU A 658 -8.05 -14.46 -10.78
N THR A 659 -9.33 -14.33 -11.10
CA THR A 659 -10.27 -13.62 -10.22
C THR A 659 -11.05 -14.62 -9.39
N ASP A 660 -11.05 -14.43 -8.08
CA ASP A 660 -11.86 -15.22 -7.16
C ASP A 660 -13.34 -14.81 -7.19
N PHE A 661 -14.20 -15.55 -6.50
CA PHE A 661 -15.64 -15.25 -6.48
C PHE A 661 -15.97 -13.87 -5.86
N ALA A 662 -15.10 -13.34 -5.01
CA ALA A 662 -15.27 -12.01 -4.42
C ALA A 662 -14.77 -10.87 -5.32
N GLY A 663 -14.31 -11.18 -6.55
CA GLY A 663 -13.77 -10.19 -7.49
C GLY A 663 -12.30 -9.84 -7.24
N ARG A 664 -11.64 -10.47 -6.27
CA ARG A 664 -10.22 -10.21 -5.94
C ARG A 664 -9.32 -10.87 -6.97
N LYS A 665 -8.29 -10.16 -7.42
CA LYS A 665 -7.26 -10.72 -8.31
C LYS A 665 -6.21 -11.48 -7.51
N VAL A 666 -6.01 -12.74 -7.83
CA VAL A 666 -4.96 -13.62 -7.29
C VAL A 666 -3.85 -13.74 -8.33
N SER A 667 -2.63 -13.35 -7.96
CA SER A 667 -1.46 -13.38 -8.85
C SER A 667 -0.77 -14.74 -8.83
N PHE A 668 -0.53 -15.30 -10.02
CA PHE A 668 0.25 -16.51 -10.28
C PHE A 668 1.61 -16.21 -10.92
N ARG A 669 1.96 -14.93 -11.10
CA ARG A 669 3.20 -14.49 -11.78
C ARG A 669 4.47 -15.00 -11.10
N ASN A 670 4.40 -15.25 -9.79
CA ASN A 670 5.52 -15.76 -9.01
C ASN A 670 5.41 -17.27 -8.73
N THR A 671 4.54 -17.97 -9.44
CA THR A 671 4.36 -19.42 -9.32
C THR A 671 5.02 -20.18 -10.46
N ILE A 672 5.39 -21.44 -10.21
CA ILE A 672 5.69 -22.41 -11.25
C ILE A 672 4.47 -23.30 -11.42
N ILE A 673 3.95 -23.43 -12.63
CA ILE A 673 2.77 -24.26 -12.91
C ILE A 673 3.22 -25.56 -13.57
N ILE A 674 2.87 -26.68 -12.97
CA ILE A 674 3.05 -28.01 -13.56
C ILE A 674 1.70 -28.70 -13.62
N ALA A 675 1.30 -29.09 -14.81
CA ALA A 675 0.16 -29.98 -15.02
C ALA A 675 0.68 -31.36 -15.41
N THR A 676 0.16 -32.42 -14.81
CA THR A 676 0.48 -33.80 -15.19
C THR A 676 -0.70 -34.41 -15.93
N SER A 677 -0.41 -35.27 -16.91
CA SER A 677 -1.43 -36.03 -17.60
C SER A 677 -0.97 -37.45 -17.92
N ASN A 678 -1.90 -38.39 -17.77
CA ASN A 678 -1.75 -39.77 -18.25
C ASN A 678 -2.39 -39.98 -19.64
N ALA A 679 -2.93 -38.92 -20.25
CA ALA A 679 -3.52 -39.00 -21.57
C ALA A 679 -2.48 -39.41 -22.63
N GLY A 680 -2.85 -40.37 -23.48
CA GLY A 680 -1.94 -40.92 -24.50
C GLY A 680 -0.84 -41.84 -23.96
N ALA A 681 -0.92 -42.29 -22.69
CA ALA A 681 0.08 -43.19 -22.10
C ALA A 681 0.25 -44.50 -22.88
N GLU A 682 -0.83 -45.08 -23.41
CA GLU A 682 -0.75 -46.31 -24.22
C GLU A 682 0.02 -46.08 -25.53
N LEU A 683 -0.31 -45.00 -26.23
CA LEU A 683 0.38 -44.62 -27.46
C LEU A 683 1.87 -44.38 -27.23
N ILE A 684 2.23 -43.74 -26.12
CA ILE A 684 3.64 -43.53 -25.72
C ILE A 684 4.33 -44.88 -25.46
N ARG A 685 3.66 -45.84 -24.80
CA ARG A 685 4.21 -47.19 -24.59
C ARG A 685 4.41 -47.93 -25.91
N GLU A 686 3.44 -47.89 -26.80
CA GLU A 686 3.51 -48.53 -28.12
C GLU A 686 4.66 -47.97 -28.96
N MET A 687 4.79 -46.64 -29.01
CA MET A 687 5.89 -45.96 -29.72
C MET A 687 7.25 -46.39 -29.19
N VAL A 688 7.41 -46.45 -27.87
CA VAL A 688 8.67 -46.88 -27.24
C VAL A 688 8.95 -48.36 -27.49
N GLY A 689 7.92 -49.21 -27.42
CA GLY A 689 8.03 -50.63 -27.75
C GLY A 689 8.44 -50.89 -29.20
N GLN A 690 8.09 -49.98 -30.11
CA GLN A 690 8.51 -50.00 -31.52
C GLN A 690 9.88 -49.35 -31.77
N GLY A 691 10.54 -48.82 -30.73
CA GLY A 691 11.82 -48.11 -30.86
C GLY A 691 11.73 -46.75 -31.54
N LEU A 692 10.53 -46.16 -31.61
CA LEU A 692 10.31 -44.83 -32.19
C LEU A 692 10.84 -43.74 -31.26
N ASN A 693 11.34 -42.66 -31.85
CA ASN A 693 11.79 -41.49 -31.10
C ASN A 693 10.59 -40.63 -30.69
N LEU A 694 10.28 -40.61 -29.40
CA LEU A 694 9.14 -39.86 -28.85
C LEU A 694 9.18 -38.35 -29.16
N THR A 695 10.37 -37.77 -29.31
CA THR A 695 10.52 -36.35 -29.65
C THR A 695 10.08 -36.06 -31.09
N ALA A 696 10.34 -37.00 -32.01
CA ALA A 696 9.93 -36.89 -33.41
C ALA A 696 8.43 -37.19 -33.59
N GLU A 697 7.87 -38.08 -32.75
CA GLU A 697 6.46 -38.49 -32.79
C GLU A 697 5.54 -37.61 -31.92
N LYS A 698 6.05 -36.49 -31.41
CA LYS A 698 5.29 -35.58 -30.53
C LYS A 698 4.03 -35.04 -31.19
N GLU A 699 4.10 -34.69 -32.48
CA GLU A 699 2.92 -34.20 -33.23
C GLU A 699 1.81 -35.25 -33.28
N ARG A 700 2.17 -36.51 -33.53
CA ARG A 700 1.22 -37.63 -33.55
C ARG A 700 0.52 -37.83 -32.20
N LEU A 701 1.22 -37.62 -31.09
CA LEU A 701 0.61 -37.65 -29.76
C LEU A 701 -0.35 -36.47 -29.54
N LEU A 702 0.04 -35.25 -29.96
CA LEU A 702 -0.82 -34.07 -29.86
C LEU A 702 -2.08 -34.23 -30.72
N ASP A 703 -1.96 -34.77 -31.94
CA ASP A 703 -3.08 -35.06 -32.83
C ASP A 703 -4.04 -36.09 -32.24
N PHE A 704 -3.49 -37.11 -31.56
CA PHE A 704 -4.29 -38.09 -30.81
C PHE A 704 -5.09 -37.41 -29.69
N LEU A 705 -4.48 -36.54 -28.90
CA LEU A 705 -5.16 -35.82 -27.81
C LEU A 705 -6.28 -34.91 -28.32
N GLN A 706 -6.04 -34.24 -29.45
CA GLN A 706 -7.02 -33.37 -30.09
C GLN A 706 -8.19 -34.16 -30.69
N SER A 707 -7.90 -35.22 -31.44
CA SER A 707 -8.91 -36.04 -32.11
C SER A 707 -9.84 -36.75 -31.11
N ASN A 708 -9.34 -37.05 -29.92
CA ASN A 708 -10.12 -37.64 -28.83
C ASN A 708 -10.77 -36.61 -27.90
N ASN A 709 -10.72 -35.31 -28.23
CA ASN A 709 -11.26 -34.20 -27.43
C ASN A 709 -10.80 -34.19 -25.95
N ILE A 710 -9.59 -34.70 -25.67
CA ILE A 710 -9.04 -34.72 -24.30
C ILE A 710 -8.58 -33.31 -23.91
N PHE A 711 -7.75 -32.70 -24.77
CA PHE A 711 -7.34 -31.31 -24.62
C PHE A 711 -7.59 -30.54 -25.91
N LYS A 712 -8.14 -29.33 -25.76
CA LYS A 712 -8.23 -28.38 -26.87
C LYS A 712 -6.83 -27.87 -27.24
N PRO A 713 -6.53 -27.62 -28.54
CA PRO A 713 -5.25 -27.05 -28.95
C PRO A 713 -4.93 -25.75 -28.22
N GLU A 714 -5.94 -24.91 -28.00
CA GLU A 714 -5.80 -23.64 -27.28
C GLU A 714 -5.21 -23.83 -25.88
N PHE A 715 -5.63 -24.87 -25.15
CA PHE A 715 -5.15 -25.14 -23.79
C PHE A 715 -3.68 -25.57 -23.78
N MET A 716 -3.30 -26.49 -24.66
CA MET A 716 -1.92 -26.98 -24.74
C MET A 716 -0.94 -25.89 -25.17
N ASN A 717 -1.37 -25.01 -26.08
CA ASN A 717 -0.55 -23.91 -26.59
C ASN A 717 -0.29 -22.80 -25.56
N ARG A 718 -1.00 -22.78 -24.42
CA ARG A 718 -0.74 -21.81 -23.34
C ARG A 718 0.43 -22.22 -22.44
N PHE A 719 0.84 -23.48 -22.44
CA PHE A 719 2.01 -23.92 -21.69
C PHE A 719 3.31 -23.52 -22.41
N ASP A 720 4.33 -23.09 -21.64
CA ASP A 720 5.66 -22.79 -22.20
C ASP A 720 6.34 -24.03 -22.80
N ARG A 721 6.02 -25.20 -22.22
CA ARG A 721 6.47 -26.49 -22.75
C ARG A 721 5.49 -27.61 -22.41
N VAL A 722 5.14 -28.37 -23.44
CA VAL A 722 4.56 -29.71 -23.29
C VAL A 722 5.70 -30.71 -23.37
N THR A 723 5.89 -31.56 -22.37
CA THR A 723 7.02 -32.51 -22.26
C THR A 723 6.52 -33.94 -22.13
N ILE A 724 7.14 -34.86 -22.88
CA ILE A 724 6.80 -36.28 -22.86
C ILE A 724 7.77 -37.02 -21.93
N PHE A 725 7.23 -37.67 -20.90
CA PHE A 725 7.97 -38.51 -19.98
C PHE A 725 8.13 -39.90 -20.57
N HIS A 726 9.38 -40.36 -20.54
CA HIS A 726 9.78 -41.63 -21.13
C HIS A 726 9.51 -42.77 -20.14
N PRO A 727 9.04 -43.94 -20.61
CA PRO A 727 9.02 -45.17 -19.83
C PRO A 727 10.40 -45.50 -19.24
N LEU A 728 10.41 -46.15 -18.09
CA LEU A 728 11.64 -46.46 -17.35
C LEU A 728 12.23 -47.79 -17.82
N SER A 729 13.54 -47.81 -18.09
CA SER A 729 14.29 -49.05 -18.36
C SER A 729 14.64 -49.76 -17.05
N LYS A 730 15.08 -51.03 -17.13
CA LYS A 730 15.59 -51.76 -15.94
C LYS A 730 16.68 -50.98 -15.22
N GLU A 731 17.62 -50.37 -15.96
CA GLU A 731 18.69 -49.55 -15.38
C GLU A 731 18.14 -48.33 -14.62
N HIS A 732 17.12 -47.66 -15.17
CA HIS A 732 16.47 -46.54 -14.47
C HIS A 732 15.78 -47.00 -13.19
N LEU A 733 15.08 -48.13 -13.24
CA LEU A 733 14.39 -48.69 -12.07
C LEU A 733 15.38 -49.08 -10.96
N MET A 734 16.54 -49.64 -11.31
CA MET A 734 17.62 -49.94 -10.36
C MET A 734 18.09 -48.68 -9.61
N LYS A 735 18.34 -47.59 -10.34
CA LYS A 735 18.71 -46.30 -9.73
C LYS A 735 17.61 -45.77 -8.80
N ILE A 736 16.34 -45.90 -9.21
CA ILE A 736 15.18 -45.48 -8.40
C ILE A 736 15.06 -46.33 -7.12
N ALA A 737 15.21 -47.65 -7.21
CA ALA A 737 15.21 -48.54 -6.05
C ALA A 737 16.32 -48.14 -5.06
N GLY A 738 17.50 -47.76 -5.56
CA GLY A 738 18.60 -47.23 -4.76
C GLY A 738 18.24 -45.94 -4.02
N LEU A 739 17.58 -45.00 -4.70
CA LEU A 739 17.08 -43.77 -4.06
C LEU A 739 16.03 -44.06 -2.98
N MET A 740 15.10 -44.99 -3.22
CA MET A 740 14.07 -45.35 -2.23
C MET A 740 14.67 -46.00 -0.98
N LEU A 741 15.61 -46.93 -1.14
CA LEU A 741 16.33 -47.56 -0.03
C LEU A 741 17.25 -46.57 0.70
N GLY A 742 17.87 -45.64 -0.03
CA GLY A 742 18.61 -44.53 0.56
C GLY A 742 17.70 -43.64 1.42
N GLY A 743 16.47 -43.39 0.97
CA GLY A 743 15.44 -42.69 1.74
C GLY A 743 15.02 -43.44 3.00
N LEU A 744 14.90 -44.77 2.94
CA LEU A 744 14.70 -45.61 4.12
C LEU A 744 15.88 -45.50 5.10
N ASN A 745 17.12 -45.56 4.61
CA ASN A 745 18.31 -45.39 5.45
C ASN A 745 18.36 -44.05 6.16
N LYS A 746 17.92 -42.95 5.52
CA LYS A 746 17.80 -41.65 6.18
C LYS A 746 16.83 -41.70 7.38
N ARG A 747 15.71 -42.42 7.27
CA ARG A 747 14.76 -42.61 8.39
C ARG A 747 15.34 -43.49 9.49
N LEU A 748 16.01 -44.58 9.12
CA LEU A 748 16.63 -45.52 10.07
C LEU A 748 17.85 -44.93 10.80
N ALA A 749 18.46 -43.89 10.23
CA ALA A 749 19.61 -43.20 10.84
C ALA A 749 19.30 -42.64 12.23
N GLU A 750 18.06 -42.21 12.52
CA GLU A 750 17.63 -41.78 13.85
C GLU A 750 17.75 -42.91 14.89
N GLN A 751 17.55 -44.14 14.45
CA GLN A 751 17.72 -45.35 15.27
C GLN A 751 19.15 -45.91 15.20
N LYS A 752 20.06 -45.21 14.49
CA LYS A 752 21.43 -45.65 14.18
C LYS A 752 21.48 -47.01 13.48
N ILE A 753 20.47 -47.34 12.69
CA ILE A 753 20.43 -48.56 11.87
C ILE A 753 20.68 -48.16 10.42
N ALA A 754 21.40 -49.00 9.68
CA ALA A 754 21.61 -48.82 8.24
C ALA A 754 21.42 -50.13 7.49
N VAL A 755 20.67 -50.10 6.39
CA VAL A 755 20.56 -51.20 5.43
C VAL A 755 21.70 -51.09 4.43
N VAL A 756 22.49 -52.15 4.27
CA VAL A 756 23.52 -52.24 3.23
C VAL A 756 22.82 -52.45 1.89
N ILE A 757 22.93 -51.46 1.00
CA ILE A 757 22.31 -51.51 -0.33
C ILE A 757 23.25 -52.24 -1.27
N THR A 758 22.96 -53.49 -1.57
CA THR A 758 23.70 -54.31 -2.53
C THR A 758 22.98 -54.36 -3.88
N GLU A 759 23.72 -54.58 -4.97
CA GLU A 759 23.14 -54.70 -6.32
C GLU A 759 22.09 -55.84 -6.42
N PRO A 760 22.31 -57.04 -5.83
CA PRO A 760 21.29 -58.09 -5.82
C PRO A 760 19.99 -57.68 -5.10
N LEU A 761 20.09 -56.92 -4.01
CA LEU A 761 18.92 -56.41 -3.30
C LEU A 761 18.12 -55.44 -4.17
N LEU A 762 18.81 -54.55 -4.91
CA LEU A 762 18.18 -53.63 -5.85
C LEU A 762 17.48 -54.37 -6.97
N GLU A 763 18.13 -55.37 -7.58
CA GLU A 763 17.52 -56.19 -8.62
C GLU A 763 16.25 -56.88 -8.12
N LYS A 764 16.29 -57.39 -6.88
CA LYS A 764 15.14 -58.07 -6.29
C LYS A 764 13.96 -57.13 -6.04
N VAL A 765 14.23 -55.91 -5.56
CA VAL A 765 13.20 -54.88 -5.37
C VAL A 765 12.58 -54.48 -6.71
N VAL A 766 13.39 -54.33 -7.76
CA VAL A 766 12.90 -54.02 -9.11
C VAL A 766 12.08 -55.18 -9.69
N GLU A 767 12.54 -56.42 -9.56
CA GLU A 767 11.83 -57.62 -10.01
C GLU A 767 10.44 -57.72 -9.37
N LEU A 768 10.35 -57.53 -8.05
CA LEU A 768 9.11 -57.64 -7.30
C LEU A 768 8.19 -56.41 -7.44
N GLY A 769 8.75 -55.24 -7.75
CA GLY A 769 8.05 -53.96 -7.64
C GLY A 769 7.86 -53.21 -8.96
N TYR A 770 8.41 -53.70 -10.07
CA TYR A 770 8.16 -53.13 -11.40
C TYR A 770 6.84 -53.62 -11.98
N ASP A 771 6.03 -52.68 -12.45
CA ASP A 771 4.81 -52.96 -13.18
C ASP A 771 4.77 -52.11 -14.48
N PRO A 772 4.57 -52.71 -15.66
CA PRO A 772 4.52 -51.96 -16.93
C PRO A 772 3.44 -50.87 -17.00
N GLN A 773 2.33 -51.04 -16.28
CA GLN A 773 1.22 -50.10 -16.20
C GLN A 773 1.47 -49.03 -15.13
N TYR A 774 1.93 -49.43 -13.94
CA TYR A 774 2.10 -48.53 -12.78
C TYR A 774 3.52 -47.99 -12.56
N GLY A 775 4.47 -48.38 -13.40
CA GLY A 775 5.86 -47.92 -13.37
C GLY A 775 6.58 -48.30 -12.08
N ALA A 776 7.30 -47.34 -11.49
CA ALA A 776 8.05 -47.52 -10.26
C ALA A 776 7.19 -47.52 -8.97
N ARG A 777 5.89 -47.25 -9.07
CA ARG A 777 5.00 -47.02 -7.92
C ARG A 777 4.91 -48.22 -6.96
N PRO A 778 4.81 -49.49 -7.43
CA PRO A 778 4.71 -50.64 -6.53
C PRO A 778 5.99 -50.94 -5.74
N MET A 779 7.17 -50.51 -6.21
CA MET A 779 8.44 -50.71 -5.50
C MET A 779 8.44 -50.16 -4.07
N ARG A 780 7.75 -49.03 -3.82
CA ARG A 780 7.64 -48.48 -2.46
C ARG A 780 6.93 -49.46 -1.53
N ARG A 781 5.89 -50.14 -2.02
CA ARG A 781 5.14 -51.13 -1.26
C ARG A 781 5.99 -52.38 -1.00
N VAL A 782 6.78 -52.82 -1.98
CA VAL A 782 7.74 -53.91 -1.80
C VAL A 782 8.75 -53.58 -0.69
N ILE A 783 9.31 -52.38 -0.70
CA ILE A 783 10.24 -51.94 0.35
C ILE A 783 9.55 -51.93 1.72
N GLN A 784 8.32 -51.41 1.81
CA GLN A 784 7.57 -51.41 3.06
C GLN A 784 7.26 -52.83 3.55
N ASP A 785 6.53 -53.61 2.76
CA ASP A 785 5.97 -54.91 3.16
C ASP A 785 7.06 -55.99 3.32
N LYS A 786 8.20 -55.87 2.61
CA LYS A 786 9.26 -56.89 2.65
C LYS A 786 10.48 -56.46 3.45
N ILE A 787 10.94 -55.23 3.27
CA ILE A 787 12.19 -54.75 3.86
C ILE A 787 11.94 -54.11 5.22
N GLU A 788 11.03 -53.13 5.30
CA GLU A 788 10.72 -52.44 6.58
C GLU A 788 10.13 -53.42 7.61
N ASP A 789 9.26 -54.35 7.18
CA ASP A 789 8.71 -55.40 8.04
C ASP A 789 9.76 -56.42 8.52
N LEU A 790 10.75 -56.76 7.67
CA LEU A 790 11.86 -57.62 8.08
C LEU A 790 12.73 -56.93 9.12
N ILE A 791 13.05 -55.65 8.91
CA ILE A 791 13.82 -54.83 9.85
C ILE A 791 13.07 -54.70 11.18
N SER A 792 11.77 -54.41 11.13
CA SER A 792 10.93 -54.28 12.33
C SER A 792 10.88 -55.58 13.13
N ARG A 793 10.73 -56.73 12.47
CA ARG A 793 10.79 -58.04 13.13
C ARG A 793 12.14 -58.29 13.80
N LYS A 794 13.24 -58.03 13.10
CA LYS A 794 14.61 -58.20 13.64
C LYS A 794 14.91 -57.25 14.80
N ILE A 795 14.30 -56.06 14.83
CA ILE A 795 14.39 -55.15 15.99
C ILE A 795 13.60 -55.72 17.18
N LEU A 796 12.39 -56.24 16.93
CA LEU A 796 11.51 -56.77 17.98
C LEU A 796 12.02 -58.07 18.62
N ASP A 797 12.63 -58.96 17.83
CA ASP A 797 13.21 -60.22 18.32
C ASP A 797 14.63 -60.04 18.92
N GLY A 798 15.18 -58.83 18.85
CA GLY A 798 16.49 -58.46 19.41
C GLY A 798 17.70 -58.84 18.55
N SER A 799 17.49 -59.41 17.36
CA SER A 799 18.56 -59.77 16.41
C SER A 799 19.21 -58.57 15.72
N LEU A 800 18.55 -57.41 15.71
CA LEU A 800 19.09 -56.14 15.21
C LEU A 800 19.04 -55.06 16.30
N GLN A 801 20.21 -54.55 16.68
CA GLN A 801 20.37 -53.54 17.72
C GLN A 801 20.75 -52.16 17.15
N LYS A 802 20.50 -51.10 17.93
CA LYS A 802 20.91 -49.73 17.57
C LYS A 802 22.42 -49.65 17.34
N GLY A 803 22.84 -49.05 16.23
CA GLY A 803 24.24 -48.92 15.84
C GLY A 803 24.73 -49.98 14.85
N GLN A 804 23.90 -50.96 14.50
CA GLN A 804 24.26 -52.03 13.57
C GLN A 804 23.81 -51.74 12.14
N SER A 805 24.58 -52.25 11.18
CA SER A 805 24.18 -52.31 9.77
C SER A 805 23.66 -53.71 9.46
N ILE A 806 22.58 -53.79 8.69
CA ILE A 806 21.97 -55.04 8.25
C ILE A 806 22.15 -55.19 6.74
N GLU A 807 22.69 -56.32 6.32
CA GLU A 807 22.65 -56.76 4.93
C GLU A 807 21.41 -57.64 4.76
N ILE A 808 20.59 -57.35 3.75
CA ILE A 808 19.39 -58.11 3.42
C ILE A 808 19.67 -58.84 2.12
N LYS A 809 19.60 -60.16 2.16
CA LYS A 809 19.82 -60.98 0.97
C LYS A 809 18.54 -61.08 0.14
N PRO A 810 18.63 -61.25 -1.19
CA PRO A 810 17.47 -61.42 -2.06
C PRO A 810 16.54 -62.58 -1.65
N GLU A 811 17.05 -63.60 -0.96
CA GLU A 811 16.24 -64.75 -0.51
C GLU A 811 15.37 -64.44 0.73
N GLU A 812 15.65 -63.34 1.45
CA GLU A 812 14.94 -62.95 2.68
C GLU A 812 13.66 -62.15 2.41
N ILE A 813 13.39 -61.73 1.16
CA ILE A 813 12.30 -60.79 0.80
C ILE A 813 11.35 -61.29 -0.30
#